data_AF-A0A8C6U8F2-F1
#
_entry.id   AF-A0A8C6U8F2-F1
#
_cell.length_a   1.000
_cell.length_b   1.000
_cell.length_c   1.000
_cell.angle_alpha   90.00
_cell.angle_beta   90.00
_cell.angle_gamma   90.00
#
_symmetry.space_group_name_H-M   'P 1'
#
loop_
_entity.id
_entity.type
_entity.pdbx_description
1 polymer ?
#
loop_
_entity_poly.entity_id
_entity_poly.type
_entity_poly.pdbx_seq_one_letter_code
_entity_poly.pdbx_strand_id
1 'polypeptide(L)'
;ESQLQKYRLQSLSCLTFFNITLTQWLSDCGTGTTRGTCSFDSENGPSPGHRSPMDSQASPGVVLHPSFPQSQRRESFLYPVDIIIQHPLHENTTRTPDTRCTLSQSTAMRGIETYQQMARETLEELDWCLDQLETIQTHRSVSEMASNKFKRMLNRELSHLSEMSRSGNQVSEYISTTFLDKQNEVEIPSPTLREREKPMCHISGVKKLTHSSSLSISAMPRFGVKTEHEDALARELSDLNKWGLNIFRVAEFSNNRPLSCTMFAIFQERDLLKTFRIPVDTFVTYIMTLEDHYHANVAYHNSLHAADVTQSTHVLLSTPALDAVFTDLEILAALFAAAIHDVDHPGVSNQFLINTNSELALMYNDESVLENHHLAVGFKLLHEDNCDIFQNLSKRQRQSLRKLVIDMVLATDMSKHMSLLADLKTMVETKKVTSSGVLLLDHYTDRIQVLRNMVHCADLSNPTKPLAVYRQWTERIMEEFFRQGDKERERGMEISPMCDKHTASVEKSQVGFIDYIVHPLWETWGDLVHPDAQEILDTLEDNRDWYQSTIPQSPSPPPLKDKELNACMDKFQFELTLEDSSERDHAEDSDKATENHVAQDSSQGEDEEGKKEEEMEETEDIIEEEEEAMEEEEEQEKEHLELRVDKERLSDTSPVEEEDSSSQAEDT
;
A
#
# COMPACT_ATOMS: atom_id res chain seq x y z
N GLU A 1 -12.58 -29.91 6.53
CA GLU A 1 -13.36 -29.82 7.79
C GLU A 1 -12.60 -30.13 9.10
N SER A 2 -11.92 -31.28 9.27
CA SER A 2 -11.31 -31.69 10.56
C SER A 2 -10.38 -30.66 11.23
N GLN A 3 -9.67 -29.83 10.45
CA GLN A 3 -8.85 -28.73 10.98
C GLN A 3 -9.69 -27.56 11.55
N LEU A 4 -10.86 -27.26 10.98
CA LEU A 4 -11.76 -26.20 11.45
C LEU A 4 -12.30 -26.52 12.86
N GLN A 5 -12.63 -27.79 13.13
CA GLN A 5 -13.03 -28.24 14.46
C GLN A 5 -11.90 -28.09 15.50
N LYS A 6 -10.63 -28.33 15.12
CA LYS A 6 -9.49 -28.11 16.02
C LYS A 6 -9.29 -26.63 16.35
N TYR A 7 -9.47 -25.73 15.37
CA TYR A 7 -9.43 -24.29 15.63
C TYR A 7 -10.58 -23.81 16.53
N ARG A 8 -11.82 -24.26 16.30
CA ARG A 8 -12.96 -23.99 17.20
C ARG A 8 -12.71 -24.49 18.62
N LEU A 9 -12.13 -25.69 18.79
CA LEU A 9 -11.79 -26.23 20.12
C LEU A 9 -10.69 -25.42 20.83
N GLN A 10 -9.70 -24.89 20.12
CA GLN A 10 -8.65 -24.06 20.72
C GLN A 10 -9.15 -22.66 21.11
N SER A 11 -9.99 -22.01 20.29
CA SER A 11 -10.59 -20.72 20.65
C SER A 11 -11.56 -20.83 21.84
N LEU A 12 -12.40 -21.88 21.87
CA LEU A 12 -13.21 -22.23 23.04
C LEU A 12 -12.36 -22.46 24.29
N SER A 13 -11.19 -23.12 24.18
CA SER A 13 -10.31 -23.37 25.33
C SER A 13 -9.72 -22.07 25.90
N CYS A 14 -9.35 -21.10 25.06
CA CYS A 14 -8.92 -19.77 25.50
C CYS A 14 -10.06 -18.97 26.16
N LEU A 15 -11.26 -18.95 25.56
CA LEU A 15 -12.46 -18.31 26.13
C LEU A 15 -12.87 -18.92 27.48
N THR A 16 -12.71 -20.24 27.64
CA THR A 16 -12.97 -20.93 28.92
C THR A 16 -11.93 -20.52 29.98
N PHE A 17 -10.65 -20.41 29.61
CA PHE A 17 -9.59 -19.98 30.55
C PHE A 17 -9.81 -18.54 31.03
N PHE A 18 -10.23 -17.64 30.13
CA PHE A 18 -10.52 -16.24 30.45
C PHE A 18 -11.73 -16.13 31.40
N ASN A 19 -12.82 -16.85 31.12
CA ASN A 19 -14.01 -16.90 31.99
C ASN A 19 -13.74 -17.50 33.37
N ILE A 20 -12.92 -18.56 33.48
CA ILE A 20 -12.54 -19.15 34.77
C ILE A 20 -11.74 -18.13 35.60
N THR A 21 -10.80 -17.42 34.97
CA THR A 21 -9.97 -16.42 35.67
C THR A 21 -10.83 -15.24 36.19
N LEU A 22 -11.82 -14.81 35.41
CA LEU A 22 -12.74 -13.74 35.77
C LEU A 22 -13.73 -14.15 36.88
N THR A 23 -14.28 -15.38 36.83
CA THR A 23 -15.18 -15.88 37.89
C THR A 23 -14.45 -16.20 39.20
N GLN A 24 -13.20 -16.67 39.14
CA GLN A 24 -12.36 -16.85 40.34
C GLN A 24 -12.12 -15.50 41.06
N TRP A 25 -11.80 -14.45 40.30
CA TRP A 25 -11.58 -13.10 40.83
C TRP A 25 -12.85 -12.49 41.46
N LEU A 26 -14.01 -12.66 40.80
CA LEU A 26 -15.30 -12.20 41.33
C LEU A 26 -15.75 -12.97 42.58
N SER A 27 -15.37 -14.25 42.72
CA SER A 27 -15.71 -15.07 43.89
C SER A 27 -14.91 -14.65 45.14
N ASP A 28 -13.62 -14.34 45.02
CA ASP A 28 -12.77 -13.97 46.16
C ASP A 28 -13.10 -12.57 46.73
N CYS A 29 -13.71 -11.68 45.93
CA CYS A 29 -14.25 -10.40 46.41
C CYS A 29 -15.59 -10.55 47.17
N GLY A 30 -16.24 -11.72 47.14
CA GLY A 30 -17.63 -11.89 47.60
C GLY A 30 -17.85 -12.29 49.06
N THR A 31 -16.84 -12.84 49.77
CA THR A 31 -17.08 -13.51 51.07
C THR A 31 -16.26 -12.95 52.24
N GLY A 32 -16.55 -11.70 52.62
CA GLY A 32 -16.12 -11.16 53.92
C GLY A 32 -17.09 -11.57 55.04
N THR A 33 -16.72 -12.50 55.92
CA THR A 33 -17.40 -12.72 57.22
C THR A 33 -16.40 -12.93 58.35
N THR A 34 -16.72 -12.38 59.52
CA THR A 34 -15.76 -12.00 60.56
C THR A 34 -15.47 -13.05 61.62
N ARG A 35 -14.17 -13.31 61.86
CA ARG A 35 -13.53 -13.74 63.12
C ARG A 35 -12.05 -13.32 63.03
N GLY A 36 -11.38 -12.77 64.05
CA GLY A 36 -11.80 -12.44 65.41
C GLY A 36 -10.60 -12.47 66.36
N THR A 37 -10.24 -11.30 66.92
CA THR A 37 -9.36 -11.06 68.09
C THR A 37 -7.87 -11.46 68.07
N CYS A 38 -7.01 -10.43 68.02
CA CYS A 38 -5.91 -10.08 68.96
C CYS A 38 -4.91 -11.15 69.46
N SER A 39 -3.58 -10.87 69.35
CA SER A 39 -2.80 -10.21 70.44
C SER A 39 -1.26 -10.46 70.41
N PHE A 40 -0.49 -9.37 70.58
CA PHE A 40 0.81 -9.25 71.29
C PHE A 40 2.17 -9.80 70.74
N ASP A 41 3.08 -8.82 70.55
CA ASP A 41 4.43 -8.68 71.16
C ASP A 41 5.70 -9.50 70.79
N SER A 42 6.73 -8.69 70.47
CA SER A 42 8.06 -8.64 71.12
C SER A 42 9.34 -9.23 70.51
N GLU A 43 10.33 -8.32 70.45
CA GLU A 43 11.74 -8.46 70.87
C GLU A 43 12.89 -8.93 69.92
N ASN A 44 13.92 -8.07 69.92
CA ASN A 44 15.38 -8.31 69.89
C ASN A 44 16.13 -8.66 68.58
N GLY A 45 17.28 -7.99 68.38
CA GLY A 45 18.29 -8.22 67.33
C GLY A 45 19.36 -9.26 67.75
N PRO A 46 20.68 -9.11 67.42
CA PRO A 46 21.39 -7.87 67.03
C PRO A 46 22.57 -7.97 66.01
N SER A 47 23.19 -6.81 65.75
CA SER A 47 24.65 -6.57 65.59
C SER A 47 25.39 -6.57 64.21
N PRO A 48 26.50 -5.80 64.07
CA PRO A 48 26.96 -5.24 62.77
C PRO A 48 28.50 -5.25 62.52
N GLY A 49 28.97 -4.55 61.47
CA GLY A 49 30.35 -4.04 61.33
C GLY A 49 30.86 -3.97 59.87
N HIS A 50 31.78 -3.07 59.48
CA HIS A 50 32.41 -1.94 60.18
C HIS A 50 33.23 -1.05 59.21
N ARG A 51 33.48 0.22 59.59
CA ARG A 51 34.50 1.19 59.08
C ARG A 51 34.12 2.22 57.99
N SER A 52 33.79 3.43 58.47
CA SER A 52 34.26 4.73 57.94
C SER A 52 35.70 5.03 58.50
N PRO A 53 36.37 6.22 58.40
CA PRO A 53 35.78 7.57 58.56
C PRO A 53 36.46 8.83 57.92
N MET A 54 35.77 9.97 58.07
CA MET A 54 36.19 11.40 58.05
C MET A 54 36.65 12.02 56.70
N ASP A 55 36.14 13.15 56.19
CA ASP A 55 35.61 14.45 56.72
C ASP A 55 36.65 15.60 56.79
N SER A 56 36.33 16.70 56.07
CA SER A 56 36.82 18.09 56.18
C SER A 56 36.40 18.88 54.91
N GLN A 57 35.77 20.07 54.90
CA GLN A 57 35.39 21.05 55.95
C GLN A 57 34.06 21.79 55.63
N ALA A 58 33.61 22.61 56.58
CA ALA A 58 32.36 23.40 56.65
C ALA A 58 32.43 24.77 55.88
N SER A 59 31.36 25.27 55.22
CA SER A 59 30.28 26.20 55.71
C SER A 59 30.61 27.72 55.65
N PRO A 60 29.64 28.67 55.80
CA PRO A 60 28.21 28.72 55.36
C PRO A 60 27.77 30.09 54.74
N GLY A 61 26.51 30.23 54.26
CA GLY A 61 26.00 31.47 53.60
C GLY A 61 24.47 31.72 53.51
N VAL A 62 23.70 31.45 54.57
CA VAL A 62 22.46 32.13 55.06
C VAL A 62 21.54 32.98 54.10
N VAL A 63 20.33 32.45 53.79
CA VAL A 63 18.93 33.06 53.92
C VAL A 63 18.42 34.12 52.90
N LEU A 64 17.17 34.16 52.38
CA LEU A 64 15.97 33.25 52.32
C LEU A 64 14.99 33.62 51.14
N HIS A 65 14.01 32.72 50.87
CA HIS A 65 12.82 32.71 49.96
C HIS A 65 11.94 34.00 49.83
N PRO A 66 10.92 34.11 48.90
CA PRO A 66 10.12 33.06 48.20
C PRO A 66 10.00 33.19 46.65
N SER A 67 9.61 32.18 45.84
CA SER A 67 8.31 31.46 45.77
C SER A 67 8.35 30.16 44.92
N PHE A 68 7.33 29.30 45.09
CA PHE A 68 7.05 27.99 44.44
C PHE A 68 6.95 27.98 42.89
N PRO A 69 6.89 26.81 42.21
CA PRO A 69 7.71 25.60 42.39
C PRO A 69 8.21 25.00 41.04
N GLN A 70 9.13 24.03 41.12
CA GLN A 70 9.65 23.29 39.97
C GLN A 70 9.37 21.80 40.16
N SER A 71 8.61 21.16 39.26
CA SER A 71 8.44 19.71 39.24
C SER A 71 9.41 19.07 38.24
N GLN A 72 10.05 17.99 38.66
CA GLN A 72 10.77 17.08 37.77
C GLN A 72 9.85 15.91 37.40
N ARG A 73 10.30 15.21 36.34
CA ARG A 73 10.39 13.74 36.23
C ARG A 73 9.34 13.07 35.33
N ARG A 74 9.89 12.12 34.56
CA ARG A 74 9.21 11.11 33.74
C ARG A 74 8.01 10.51 34.47
N GLU A 75 6.88 10.42 33.77
CA GLU A 75 5.82 9.46 34.09
C GLU A 75 5.43 8.67 32.84
N SER A 76 5.17 7.39 33.08
CA SER A 76 4.72 6.39 32.10
C SER A 76 3.21 6.36 32.09
N PHE A 77 2.58 6.66 30.95
CA PHE A 77 1.12 6.65 30.81
C PHE A 77 0.58 5.22 30.67
N LEU A 78 0.28 4.60 31.80
CA LEU A 78 -0.89 3.73 31.94
C LEU A 78 -2.00 4.61 32.53
N TYR A 79 -3.13 4.73 31.85
CA TYR A 79 -4.32 5.41 32.40
C TYR A 79 -5.19 4.41 33.16
N PRO A 80 -5.39 4.56 34.49
CA PRO A 80 -6.48 3.92 35.21
C PRO A 80 -7.76 4.72 34.98
N VAL A 81 -8.88 4.02 34.75
CA VAL A 81 -10.22 4.63 34.75
C VAL A 81 -10.67 4.74 36.21
N ASP A 82 -10.34 5.86 36.87
CA ASP A 82 -10.73 6.12 38.26
C ASP A 82 -12.23 6.45 38.38
N ILE A 83 -13.05 5.42 38.62
CA ILE A 83 -14.44 5.59 39.05
C ILE A 83 -14.47 6.02 40.52
N ILE A 84 -14.67 7.31 40.76
CA ILE A 84 -14.75 7.90 42.10
C ILE A 84 -16.07 7.50 42.78
N ILE A 85 -16.03 6.52 43.70
CA ILE A 85 -17.11 6.26 44.65
C ILE A 85 -16.90 7.14 45.89
N GLN A 86 -17.62 8.26 45.97
CA GLN A 86 -17.71 9.06 47.20
C GLN A 86 -18.61 8.37 48.23
N HIS A 87 -18.02 7.71 49.23
CA HIS A 87 -18.72 7.36 50.48
C HIS A 87 -18.73 8.57 51.44
N PRO A 88 -19.91 9.08 51.87
CA PRO A 88 -19.96 10.08 52.93
C PRO A 88 -19.81 9.41 54.31
N LEU A 89 -18.76 9.76 55.04
CA LEU A 89 -18.66 9.49 56.47
C LEU A 89 -19.54 10.48 57.24
N HIS A 90 -20.38 9.99 58.14
CA HIS A 90 -20.94 10.83 59.21
C HIS A 90 -21.10 10.01 60.50
N GLU A 91 -20.50 10.50 61.59
CA GLU A 91 -20.46 9.81 62.88
C GLU A 91 -21.76 9.96 63.70
N ASN A 92 -21.87 9.10 64.72
CA ASN A 92 -23.00 8.94 65.63
C ASN A 92 -23.60 10.24 66.21
N THR A 93 -24.93 10.29 66.29
CA THR A 93 -25.65 10.83 67.46
C THR A 93 -26.95 10.06 67.68
N THR A 94 -27.29 9.83 68.95
CA THR A 94 -28.40 8.97 69.41
C THR A 94 -29.79 9.62 69.32
N ARG A 95 -30.81 8.88 68.83
CA ARG A 95 -32.17 8.74 69.42
C ARG A 95 -33.22 8.05 68.51
N THR A 96 -33.71 6.88 68.97
CA THR A 96 -35.09 6.33 68.84
C THR A 96 -35.72 6.09 67.43
N PRO A 97 -36.72 5.18 67.30
CA PRO A 97 -36.92 4.43 66.06
C PRO A 97 -38.09 4.87 65.15
N ASP A 98 -38.20 4.12 64.04
CA ASP A 98 -39.31 3.95 63.08
C ASP A 98 -39.37 4.82 61.81
N THR A 99 -39.84 4.15 60.74
CA THR A 99 -40.12 4.63 59.38
C THR A 99 -38.96 5.11 58.50
N ARG A 100 -38.17 4.16 57.96
CA ARG A 100 -37.61 4.24 56.58
C ARG A 100 -37.13 2.87 56.06
N CYS A 101 -38.05 2.07 55.51
CA CYS A 101 -37.74 0.86 54.75
C CYS A 101 -38.54 0.82 53.43
N THR A 102 -38.31 1.83 52.58
CA THR A 102 -38.92 1.97 51.24
C THR A 102 -38.06 2.78 50.26
N LEU A 103 -37.14 3.65 50.73
CA LEU A 103 -36.31 4.49 49.85
C LEU A 103 -34.98 3.85 49.37
N SER A 104 -34.58 2.68 49.88
CA SER A 104 -33.32 2.02 49.47
C SER A 104 -33.46 1.14 48.24
N GLN A 105 -34.66 0.63 47.94
CA GLN A 105 -34.89 -0.28 46.81
C GLN A 105 -34.94 0.43 45.45
N SER A 106 -35.46 1.65 45.38
CA SER A 106 -35.57 2.40 44.11
C SER A 106 -34.22 2.85 43.55
N THR A 107 -33.27 3.24 44.41
CA THR A 107 -31.91 3.61 43.99
C THR A 107 -31.11 2.39 43.53
N ALA A 108 -31.31 1.23 44.18
CA ALA A 108 -30.68 -0.02 43.77
C ALA A 108 -31.23 -0.54 42.42
N MET A 109 -32.56 -0.45 42.21
CA MET A 109 -33.19 -0.80 40.94
C MET A 109 -32.69 0.08 39.79
N ARG A 110 -32.58 1.40 39.98
CA ARG A 110 -31.98 2.30 38.96
C ARG A 110 -30.54 1.96 38.63
N GLY A 111 -29.73 1.57 39.62
CA GLY A 111 -28.35 1.13 39.39
C GLY A 111 -28.27 -0.14 38.53
N ILE A 112 -29.20 -1.08 38.76
CA ILE A 112 -29.34 -2.31 37.96
C ILE A 112 -29.82 -1.98 36.53
N GLU A 113 -30.80 -1.10 36.38
CA GLU A 113 -31.28 -0.64 35.06
C GLU A 113 -30.17 0.04 34.25
N THR A 114 -29.36 0.92 34.87
CA THR A 114 -28.20 1.53 34.19
C THR A 114 -27.10 0.52 33.85
N TYR A 115 -26.87 -0.48 34.70
CA TYR A 115 -25.89 -1.54 34.42
C TYR A 115 -26.37 -2.46 33.30
N GLN A 116 -27.66 -2.80 33.27
CA GLN A 116 -28.28 -3.57 32.19
C GLN A 116 -28.32 -2.81 30.86
N GLN A 117 -28.47 -1.47 30.91
CA GLN A 117 -28.39 -0.64 29.71
C GLN A 117 -26.97 -0.62 29.16
N MET A 118 -25.98 -0.32 30.01
CA MET A 118 -24.56 -0.35 29.64
C MET A 118 -24.13 -1.72 29.10
N ALA A 119 -24.59 -2.82 29.72
CA ALA A 119 -24.29 -4.18 29.26
C ALA A 119 -24.91 -4.49 27.88
N ARG A 120 -26.09 -3.95 27.55
CA ARG A 120 -26.68 -4.05 26.21
C ARG A 120 -25.90 -3.23 25.19
N GLU A 121 -25.60 -1.98 25.51
CA GLU A 121 -24.82 -1.09 24.64
C GLU A 121 -23.45 -1.71 24.32
N THR A 122 -22.73 -2.25 25.32
CA THR A 122 -21.45 -2.95 25.06
C THR A 122 -21.57 -4.27 24.30
N LEU A 123 -22.74 -4.92 24.34
CA LEU A 123 -22.99 -6.14 23.56
C LEU A 123 -23.33 -5.79 22.11
N GLU A 124 -24.14 -4.76 21.88
CA GLU A 124 -24.45 -4.21 20.56
C GLU A 124 -23.18 -3.68 19.86
N GLU A 125 -22.29 -2.97 20.59
CA GLU A 125 -20.97 -2.58 20.07
C GLU A 125 -20.08 -3.79 19.76
N LEU A 126 -20.09 -4.85 20.58
CA LEU A 126 -19.31 -6.06 20.35
C LEU A 126 -19.80 -6.84 19.12
N ASP A 127 -21.12 -7.06 19.01
CA ASP A 127 -21.73 -7.74 17.87
C ASP A 127 -21.47 -6.96 16.58
N TRP A 128 -21.57 -5.62 16.62
CA TRP A 128 -21.17 -4.76 15.49
C TRP A 128 -19.67 -4.90 15.16
N CYS A 129 -18.78 -4.93 16.16
CA CYS A 129 -17.35 -5.13 15.90
C CYS A 129 -17.04 -6.51 15.28
N LEU A 130 -17.80 -7.54 15.64
CA LEU A 130 -17.65 -8.89 15.06
C LEU A 130 -18.15 -8.94 13.62
N ASP A 131 -19.31 -8.35 13.33
CA ASP A 131 -19.86 -8.21 11.98
C ASP A 131 -18.94 -7.39 11.06
N GLN A 132 -18.40 -6.26 11.54
CA GLN A 132 -17.39 -5.49 10.81
C GLN A 132 -16.09 -6.29 10.60
N LEU A 133 -15.64 -7.06 11.59
CA LEU A 133 -14.46 -7.91 11.41
C LEU A 133 -14.68 -9.00 10.35
N GLU A 134 -15.87 -9.58 10.24
CA GLU A 134 -16.19 -10.60 9.24
C GLU A 134 -16.38 -9.99 7.84
N THR A 135 -17.07 -8.86 7.73
CA THR A 135 -17.33 -8.17 6.45
C THR A 135 -16.12 -7.44 5.85
N ILE A 136 -15.18 -6.95 6.68
CA ILE A 136 -13.93 -6.30 6.20
C ILE A 136 -12.88 -7.35 5.76
N GLN A 137 -13.05 -8.64 6.10
CA GLN A 137 -12.11 -9.71 5.74
C GLN A 137 -12.23 -10.15 4.27
N THR A 138 -11.50 -9.47 3.38
CA THR A 138 -11.28 -9.96 2.01
C THR A 138 -10.49 -11.28 2.00
N HIS A 139 -10.76 -12.15 1.02
CA HIS A 139 -10.07 -13.45 0.90
C HIS A 139 -8.53 -13.33 0.87
N ARG A 140 -7.99 -12.25 0.28
CA ARG A 140 -6.54 -11.97 0.27
C ARG A 140 -6.00 -11.70 1.68
N SER A 141 -6.67 -10.92 2.53
CA SER A 141 -6.14 -10.55 3.86
C SER A 141 -6.06 -11.76 4.80
N VAL A 142 -7.09 -12.62 4.79
CA VAL A 142 -7.11 -13.87 5.58
C VAL A 142 -6.06 -14.86 5.08
N SER A 143 -5.94 -15.02 3.75
CA SER A 143 -4.92 -15.85 3.12
C SER A 143 -3.50 -15.37 3.46
N GLU A 144 -3.25 -14.06 3.43
CA GLU A 144 -1.97 -13.48 3.82
C GLU A 144 -1.65 -13.72 5.30
N MET A 145 -2.61 -13.53 6.22
CA MET A 145 -2.41 -13.84 7.64
C MET A 145 -2.05 -15.32 7.87
N ALA A 146 -2.73 -16.24 7.18
CA ALA A 146 -2.45 -17.67 7.24
C ALA A 146 -1.06 -18.01 6.65
N SER A 147 -0.74 -17.46 5.48
CA SER A 147 0.53 -17.61 4.79
C SER A 147 1.70 -17.08 5.64
N ASN A 148 1.59 -15.87 6.19
CA ASN A 148 2.60 -15.29 7.06
C ASN A 148 2.78 -16.10 8.37
N LYS A 149 1.71 -16.67 8.92
CA LYS A 149 1.80 -17.63 10.05
C LYS A 149 2.55 -18.90 9.66
N PHE A 150 2.24 -19.49 8.50
CA PHE A 150 2.93 -20.68 7.98
C PHE A 150 4.42 -20.39 7.70
N LYS A 151 4.74 -19.29 7.01
CA LYS A 151 6.11 -18.83 6.75
C LYS A 151 6.92 -18.67 8.04
N ARG A 152 6.32 -18.12 9.11
CA ARG A 152 6.96 -18.01 10.45
C ARG A 152 7.19 -19.38 11.11
N MET A 153 6.22 -20.29 11.03
CA MET A 153 6.36 -21.65 11.55
C MET A 153 7.46 -22.42 10.82
N LEU A 154 7.45 -22.39 9.48
CA LEU A 154 8.45 -23.07 8.66
C LEU A 154 9.87 -22.55 8.95
N ASN A 155 10.07 -21.22 9.01
CA ASN A 155 11.37 -20.62 9.37
C ASN A 155 11.92 -21.11 10.73
N ARG A 156 11.06 -21.36 11.72
CA ARG A 156 11.47 -21.92 13.02
C ARG A 156 12.00 -23.35 12.89
N GLU A 157 11.28 -24.21 12.18
CA GLU A 157 11.70 -25.61 11.97
C GLU A 157 12.95 -25.70 11.09
N LEU A 158 13.08 -24.85 10.07
CA LEU A 158 14.27 -24.73 9.23
C LEU A 158 15.49 -24.23 10.02
N SER A 159 15.31 -23.34 11.00
CA SER A 159 16.39 -22.89 11.87
C SER A 159 16.92 -24.05 12.74
N HIS A 160 16.02 -24.83 13.33
CA HIS A 160 16.38 -26.03 14.09
C HIS A 160 17.08 -27.08 13.20
N LEU A 161 16.57 -27.33 11.99
CA LEU A 161 17.20 -28.24 11.02
C LEU A 161 18.62 -27.79 10.63
N SER A 162 18.85 -26.48 10.53
CA SER A 162 20.14 -25.87 10.22
C SER A 162 21.19 -26.13 11.31
N GLU A 163 20.79 -26.05 12.57
CA GLU A 163 21.67 -26.30 13.72
C GLU A 163 22.01 -27.78 13.93
N MET A 164 21.13 -28.70 13.51
CA MET A 164 21.29 -30.15 13.72
C MET A 164 22.48 -30.76 12.98
N SER A 165 22.81 -30.31 11.77
CA SER A 165 23.90 -30.89 10.97
C SER A 165 24.26 -30.03 9.76
N ARG A 166 25.47 -30.24 9.20
CA ARG A 166 25.91 -29.55 7.98
C ARG A 166 25.07 -29.89 6.74
N SER A 167 24.49 -31.09 6.66
CA SER A 167 23.50 -31.44 5.63
C SER A 167 22.14 -30.80 5.91
N GLY A 168 21.70 -30.74 7.17
CA GLY A 168 20.50 -30.03 7.59
C GLY A 168 20.56 -28.53 7.28
N ASN A 169 21.73 -27.90 7.43
CA ASN A 169 22.00 -26.52 7.00
C ASN A 169 21.80 -26.33 5.49
N GLN A 170 22.33 -27.23 4.65
CA GLN A 170 22.14 -27.17 3.19
C GLN A 170 20.68 -27.38 2.76
N VAL A 171 19.96 -28.32 3.41
CA VAL A 171 18.53 -28.55 3.16
C VAL A 171 17.70 -27.36 3.63
N SER A 172 18.05 -26.76 4.78
CA SER A 172 17.41 -25.56 5.32
C SER A 172 17.57 -24.37 4.38
N GLU A 173 18.79 -24.14 3.87
CA GLU A 173 19.11 -23.10 2.89
C GLU A 173 18.33 -23.32 1.58
N TYR A 174 18.28 -24.55 1.06
CA TYR A 174 17.50 -24.89 -0.14
C TYR A 174 15.99 -24.62 0.06
N ILE A 175 15.39 -25.09 1.15
CA ILE A 175 13.95 -24.87 1.39
C ILE A 175 13.65 -23.38 1.60
N SER A 176 14.51 -22.68 2.35
CA SER A 176 14.36 -21.23 2.61
C SER A 176 14.55 -20.35 1.37
N THR A 177 15.36 -20.80 0.40
CA THR A 177 15.56 -20.07 -0.87
C THR A 177 14.54 -20.44 -1.95
N THR A 178 13.88 -21.59 -1.85
CA THR A 178 12.95 -22.11 -2.87
C THR A 178 11.47 -21.90 -2.53
N PHE A 179 11.07 -22.06 -1.26
CA PHE A 179 9.65 -22.09 -0.84
C PHE A 179 9.25 -20.95 0.12
N LEU A 180 10.18 -20.04 0.44
CA LEU A 180 9.90 -18.88 1.29
C LEU A 180 10.28 -17.60 0.56
N ASP A 181 9.29 -16.72 0.31
CA ASP A 181 9.58 -15.33 -0.04
C ASP A 181 10.42 -14.69 1.08
N LYS A 182 11.66 -14.32 0.75
CA LYS A 182 12.48 -13.49 1.63
C LYS A 182 11.94 -12.06 1.62
N GLN A 183 10.90 -11.80 2.42
CA GLN A 183 10.28 -10.47 2.60
C GLN A 183 11.25 -9.35 3.05
N ASN A 184 12.52 -9.64 3.36
CA ASN A 184 13.51 -8.61 3.74
C ASN A 184 14.94 -8.73 3.15
N GLU A 185 15.37 -9.84 2.52
CA GLU A 185 16.70 -9.91 1.87
C GLU A 185 16.67 -10.78 0.59
N VAL A 186 16.37 -10.16 -0.56
CA VAL A 186 16.43 -10.82 -1.88
C VAL A 186 17.88 -10.92 -2.35
N GLU A 187 18.58 -11.97 -1.95
CA GLU A 187 19.83 -12.38 -2.59
C GLU A 187 19.57 -12.96 -3.99
N ILE A 188 19.52 -12.06 -4.97
CA ILE A 188 19.62 -12.43 -6.40
C ILE A 188 20.99 -13.11 -6.61
N PRO A 189 21.04 -14.30 -7.25
CA PRO A 189 22.28 -14.94 -7.64
C PRO A 189 23.16 -13.99 -8.46
N SER A 190 24.47 -13.98 -8.20
CA SER A 190 25.39 -13.22 -9.03
C SER A 190 25.36 -13.77 -10.45
N PRO A 191 25.38 -12.94 -11.51
CA PRO A 191 25.73 -13.42 -12.83
C PRO A 191 27.15 -13.98 -12.73
N THR A 192 27.29 -15.31 -12.79
CA THR A 192 28.59 -15.90 -13.03
C THR A 192 28.94 -15.60 -14.49
N LEU A 193 30.16 -15.14 -14.73
CA LEU A 193 30.70 -14.95 -16.07
C LEU A 193 30.89 -16.32 -16.73
N ARG A 194 29.79 -16.87 -17.25
CA ARG A 194 29.77 -17.98 -18.21
C ARG A 194 29.33 -17.44 -19.56
N GLU A 195 29.67 -18.19 -20.60
CA GLU A 195 29.85 -17.64 -21.94
C GLU A 195 28.57 -17.08 -22.58
N ARG A 196 28.79 -16.25 -23.59
CA ARG A 196 27.85 -15.28 -24.17
C ARG A 196 26.76 -15.94 -25.03
N GLU A 197 25.90 -16.75 -24.42
CA GLU A 197 24.64 -17.15 -25.02
C GLU A 197 23.68 -15.94 -25.10
N LYS A 198 22.83 -15.91 -26.13
CA LYS A 198 21.97 -14.74 -26.41
C LYS A 198 20.90 -14.64 -25.30
N PRO A 199 20.70 -13.46 -24.67
CA PRO A 199 19.68 -13.30 -23.65
C PRO A 199 18.28 -13.44 -24.26
N MET A 200 17.41 -14.24 -23.62
CA MET A 200 16.02 -14.49 -24.05
C MET A 200 15.04 -13.32 -23.77
N CYS A 201 15.55 -12.11 -23.58
CA CYS A 201 14.74 -10.90 -23.37
C CYS A 201 15.32 -9.73 -24.17
N HIS A 202 14.90 -9.62 -25.43
CA HIS A 202 15.06 -8.39 -26.19
C HIS A 202 13.80 -7.55 -25.96
N ILE A 203 13.91 -6.49 -25.15
CA ILE A 203 12.87 -5.46 -25.07
C ILE A 203 12.84 -4.78 -26.44
N SER A 204 11.79 -5.05 -27.22
CA SER A 204 11.49 -4.34 -28.46
C SER A 204 11.24 -2.87 -28.10
N GLY A 205 11.99 -1.95 -28.70
CA GLY A 205 11.82 -0.50 -28.50
C GLY A 205 13.07 0.25 -28.04
N VAL A 206 13.99 -0.40 -27.31
CA VAL A 206 15.25 0.24 -26.86
C VAL A 206 16.15 0.54 -28.06
N LYS A 207 16.10 1.78 -28.54
CA LYS A 207 16.87 2.25 -29.70
C LYS A 207 18.31 2.48 -29.25
N LYS A 208 19.28 1.89 -29.94
CA LYS A 208 20.69 2.18 -29.67
C LYS A 208 21.04 3.59 -30.16
N LEU A 209 20.88 4.57 -29.28
CA LEU A 209 21.16 5.98 -29.53
C LEU A 209 22.66 6.25 -29.44
N THR A 210 23.29 6.52 -30.58
CA THR A 210 24.72 6.85 -30.62
C THR A 210 24.94 8.33 -30.29
N HIS A 211 24.91 8.69 -29.00
CA HIS A 211 25.38 9.99 -28.53
C HIS A 211 26.88 10.16 -28.83
N SER A 212 27.17 10.71 -30.00
CA SER A 212 28.52 10.79 -30.57
C SER A 212 29.35 11.93 -29.99
N SER A 213 29.59 11.91 -28.68
CA SER A 213 30.64 12.73 -28.06
C SER A 213 30.98 12.27 -26.65
N SER A 214 32.17 11.72 -26.46
CA SER A 214 32.89 11.85 -25.19
C SER A 214 33.05 13.35 -24.91
N LEU A 215 32.34 13.87 -23.90
CA LEU A 215 32.43 15.27 -23.53
C LEU A 215 33.60 15.42 -22.56
N SER A 216 34.71 16.01 -23.02
CA SER A 216 35.81 16.34 -22.13
C SER A 216 35.32 17.23 -20.98
N ILE A 217 35.74 16.94 -19.74
CA ILE A 217 35.29 17.63 -18.52
C ILE A 217 35.37 19.17 -18.62
N SER A 218 36.34 19.70 -19.39
CA SER A 218 36.52 21.14 -19.64
C SER A 218 35.46 21.80 -20.56
N ALA A 219 34.53 21.02 -21.13
CA ALA A 219 33.51 21.47 -22.09
C ALA A 219 32.08 21.05 -21.66
N MET A 220 31.90 20.70 -20.38
CA MET A 220 30.62 20.29 -19.83
C MET A 220 29.71 21.51 -19.60
N PRO A 221 28.44 21.49 -20.07
CA PRO A 221 27.54 22.63 -19.89
C PRO A 221 27.18 22.85 -18.43
N ARG A 222 26.95 24.11 -18.04
CA ARG A 222 26.66 24.52 -16.66
C ARG A 222 25.46 23.77 -16.03
N PHE A 223 24.47 23.43 -16.84
CA PHE A 223 23.22 22.78 -16.43
C PHE A 223 23.04 21.38 -17.03
N GLY A 224 24.14 20.72 -17.43
CA GLY A 224 24.11 19.41 -18.10
C GLY A 224 23.66 19.46 -19.58
N VAL A 225 22.89 20.48 -19.95
CA VAL A 225 22.35 20.72 -21.30
C VAL A 225 23.05 21.89 -21.99
N LYS A 226 23.27 21.78 -23.32
CA LYS A 226 23.81 22.89 -24.14
C LYS A 226 22.67 23.82 -24.54
N THR A 227 22.76 25.10 -24.20
CA THR A 227 21.76 26.11 -24.56
C THR A 227 22.40 27.50 -24.74
N GLU A 228 21.81 28.34 -25.58
CA GLU A 228 22.15 29.77 -25.68
C GLU A 228 21.45 30.60 -24.59
N HIS A 229 20.50 30.01 -23.86
CA HIS A 229 19.64 30.67 -22.88
C HIS A 229 20.08 30.43 -21.42
N GLU A 230 21.37 30.21 -21.16
CA GLU A 230 21.89 29.88 -19.81
C GLU A 230 21.42 30.86 -18.71
N ASP A 231 21.40 32.17 -18.98
CA ASP A 231 20.95 33.20 -18.01
C ASP A 231 19.43 33.24 -17.80
N ALA A 232 18.63 32.71 -18.72
CA ALA A 232 17.19 32.54 -18.52
C ALA A 232 16.92 31.26 -17.73
N LEU A 233 17.57 30.16 -18.11
CA LEU A 233 17.53 28.88 -17.41
C LEU A 233 18.00 29.01 -15.95
N ALA A 234 19.07 29.76 -15.70
CA ALA A 234 19.58 30.06 -14.35
C ALA A 234 18.58 30.82 -13.46
N ARG A 235 17.67 31.61 -14.06
CA ARG A 235 16.65 32.35 -13.30
C ARG A 235 15.47 31.45 -12.94
N GLU A 236 14.97 30.65 -13.88
CA GLU A 236 13.90 29.68 -13.59
C GLU A 236 14.39 28.62 -12.57
N LEU A 237 15.60 28.09 -12.74
CA LEU A 237 16.21 27.15 -11.78
C LEU A 237 16.53 27.75 -10.40
N SER A 238 16.36 29.06 -10.18
CA SER A 238 16.42 29.62 -8.82
C SER A 238 15.20 29.24 -7.96
N ASP A 239 14.14 28.75 -8.60
CA ASP A 239 12.94 28.21 -7.96
C ASP A 239 12.95 26.67 -7.88
N LEU A 240 14.09 26.00 -8.12
CA LEU A 240 14.23 24.53 -8.11
C LEU A 240 13.67 23.86 -6.84
N ASN A 241 13.82 24.52 -5.69
CA ASN A 241 13.40 24.01 -4.38
C ASN A 241 11.98 24.45 -4.01
N LYS A 242 11.17 24.94 -4.96
CA LYS A 242 9.80 25.47 -4.73
C LYS A 242 8.76 24.74 -5.58
N TRP A 243 7.55 24.62 -5.04
CA TRP A 243 6.40 24.01 -5.74
C TRP A 243 5.98 24.73 -7.03
N GLY A 244 6.22 26.05 -7.10
CA GLY A 244 5.85 26.91 -8.22
C GLY A 244 6.85 26.96 -9.40
N LEU A 245 7.82 26.04 -9.50
CA LEU A 245 8.76 26.01 -10.62
C LEU A 245 8.00 25.84 -11.94
N ASN A 246 8.28 26.71 -12.92
CA ASN A 246 7.66 26.61 -14.24
C ASN A 246 8.46 25.66 -15.15
N ILE A 247 8.15 24.37 -15.08
CA ILE A 247 8.85 23.33 -15.87
C ILE A 247 8.73 23.53 -17.40
N PHE A 248 7.64 24.15 -17.88
CA PHE A 248 7.49 24.52 -19.30
C PHE A 248 8.57 25.50 -19.76
N ARG A 249 8.98 26.45 -18.91
CA ARG A 249 10.09 27.37 -19.21
C ARG A 249 11.46 26.72 -19.09
N VAL A 250 11.62 25.78 -18.16
CA VAL A 250 12.83 24.95 -18.09
C VAL A 250 12.99 24.19 -19.42
N ALA A 251 11.91 23.64 -19.99
CA ALA A 251 11.94 23.01 -21.31
C ALA A 251 12.30 23.99 -22.44
N GLU A 252 11.68 25.17 -22.49
CA GLU A 252 11.97 26.22 -23.47
C GLU A 252 13.46 26.60 -23.47
N PHE A 253 14.02 26.91 -22.29
CA PHE A 253 15.41 27.37 -22.17
C PHE A 253 16.46 26.24 -22.18
N SER A 254 16.07 24.97 -22.07
CA SER A 254 16.98 23.80 -22.13
C SER A 254 17.12 23.18 -23.52
N ASN A 255 16.53 23.78 -24.56
CA ASN A 255 16.37 23.17 -25.89
C ASN A 255 15.51 21.89 -25.86
N ASN A 256 14.38 21.94 -25.15
CA ASN A 256 13.46 20.83 -24.94
C ASN A 256 14.16 19.61 -24.30
N ARG A 257 14.96 19.87 -23.25
CA ARG A 257 15.62 18.88 -22.40
C ARG A 257 15.29 19.09 -20.91
N PRO A 258 14.00 19.22 -20.53
CA PRO A 258 13.61 19.49 -19.16
C PRO A 258 14.09 18.40 -18.20
N LEU A 259 13.98 17.11 -18.54
CA LEU A 259 14.33 16.03 -17.63
C LEU A 259 15.83 16.02 -17.37
N SER A 260 16.66 16.11 -18.40
CA SER A 260 18.12 16.17 -18.25
C SER A 260 18.54 17.39 -17.41
N CYS A 261 17.98 18.56 -17.70
CA CYS A 261 18.32 19.79 -17.00
C CYS A 261 17.93 19.73 -15.51
N THR A 262 16.70 19.31 -15.21
CA THR A 262 16.15 19.23 -13.86
C THR A 262 16.87 18.17 -13.03
N MET A 263 17.08 16.96 -13.57
CA MET A 263 17.87 15.92 -12.89
C MET A 263 19.29 16.39 -12.58
N PHE A 264 19.96 17.07 -13.50
CA PHE A 264 21.30 17.59 -13.28
C PHE A 264 21.35 18.68 -12.21
N ALA A 265 20.37 19.58 -12.18
CA ALA A 265 20.26 20.61 -11.14
C ALA A 265 20.03 19.97 -9.75
N ILE A 266 19.08 19.04 -9.63
CA ILE A 266 18.75 18.34 -8.39
C ILE A 266 19.95 17.53 -7.85
N PHE A 267 20.66 16.82 -8.72
CA PHE A 267 21.81 16.00 -8.33
C PHE A 267 23.03 16.84 -7.92
N GLN A 268 23.13 18.10 -8.35
CA GLN A 268 24.10 19.06 -7.78
C GLN A 268 23.63 19.64 -6.45
N GLU A 269 22.38 20.09 -6.37
CA GLU A 269 21.79 20.69 -5.15
C GLU A 269 21.86 19.74 -3.94
N ARG A 270 21.56 18.45 -4.16
CA ARG A 270 21.61 17.39 -3.13
C ARG A 270 22.97 16.69 -3.00
N ASP A 271 24.00 17.16 -3.72
CA ASP A 271 25.35 16.58 -3.83
C ASP A 271 25.46 15.06 -4.15
N LEU A 272 24.41 14.48 -4.74
CA LEU A 272 24.29 13.03 -4.96
C LEU A 272 25.40 12.47 -5.86
N LEU A 273 25.89 13.28 -6.81
CA LEU A 273 27.02 12.90 -7.68
C LEU A 273 28.29 12.62 -6.87
N LYS A 274 28.59 13.41 -5.83
CA LYS A 274 29.75 13.16 -4.96
C LYS A 274 29.47 12.03 -3.99
N THR A 275 28.31 12.02 -3.33
CA THR A 275 27.91 10.99 -2.35
C THR A 275 28.00 9.59 -2.93
N PHE A 276 27.46 9.38 -4.13
CA PHE A 276 27.46 8.08 -4.81
C PHE A 276 28.58 7.89 -5.84
N ARG A 277 29.51 8.86 -5.93
CA ARG A 277 30.67 8.84 -6.82
C ARG A 277 30.29 8.61 -8.29
N ILE A 278 29.20 9.23 -8.73
CA ILE A 278 28.69 9.12 -10.10
C ILE A 278 29.54 10.03 -10.99
N PRO A 279 30.28 9.51 -11.99
CA PRO A 279 31.01 10.37 -12.92
C PRO A 279 30.02 11.23 -13.70
N VAL A 280 30.26 12.53 -13.77
CA VAL A 280 29.29 13.48 -14.35
C VAL A 280 29.01 13.20 -15.84
N ASP A 281 30.02 12.72 -16.58
CA ASP A 281 29.89 12.26 -17.97
C ASP A 281 28.96 11.04 -18.10
N THR A 282 29.11 10.03 -17.22
CA THR A 282 28.19 8.88 -17.13
C THR A 282 26.77 9.32 -16.77
N PHE A 283 26.63 10.25 -15.82
CA PHE A 283 25.34 10.79 -15.43
C PHE A 283 24.63 11.51 -16.58
N VAL A 284 25.32 12.43 -17.25
CA VAL A 284 24.79 13.17 -18.42
C VAL A 284 24.44 12.20 -19.57
N THR A 285 25.27 11.19 -19.82
CA THR A 285 25.00 10.17 -20.85
C THR A 285 23.72 9.40 -20.53
N TYR A 286 23.54 8.95 -19.29
CA TYR A 286 22.32 8.24 -18.87
C TYR A 286 21.06 9.10 -19.00
N ILE A 287 21.04 10.32 -18.43
CA ILE A 287 19.83 11.17 -18.44
C ILE A 287 19.44 11.63 -19.86
N MET A 288 20.41 11.87 -20.75
CA MET A 288 20.11 12.17 -22.16
C MET A 288 19.53 10.96 -22.88
N THR A 289 20.07 9.76 -22.63
CA THR A 289 19.56 8.50 -23.20
C THR A 289 18.15 8.17 -22.67
N LEU A 290 17.90 8.42 -21.38
CA LEU A 290 16.59 8.29 -20.74
C LEU A 290 15.57 9.25 -21.36
N GLU A 291 15.93 10.53 -21.48
CA GLU A 291 15.06 11.56 -22.06
C GLU A 291 14.75 11.30 -23.55
N ASP A 292 15.68 10.71 -24.32
CA ASP A 292 15.42 10.29 -25.70
C ASP A 292 14.48 9.07 -25.84
N HIS A 293 14.27 8.31 -24.76
CA HIS A 293 13.27 7.22 -24.70
C HIS A 293 11.89 7.72 -24.23
N TYR A 294 11.73 9.00 -23.86
CA TYR A 294 10.41 9.60 -23.73
C TYR A 294 9.90 10.08 -25.09
N HIS A 295 8.64 9.75 -25.40
CA HIS A 295 8.07 10.05 -26.70
C HIS A 295 7.66 11.52 -26.83
N ALA A 296 8.47 12.33 -27.52
CA ALA A 296 8.17 13.74 -27.81
C ALA A 296 6.87 13.97 -28.63
N ASN A 297 6.31 12.92 -29.23
CA ASN A 297 5.02 12.94 -29.91
C ASN A 297 3.83 12.54 -29.01
N VAL A 298 4.06 12.14 -27.75
CA VAL A 298 3.05 11.91 -26.71
C VAL A 298 2.82 13.24 -25.97
N ALA A 299 1.57 13.61 -25.67
CA ALA A 299 1.23 15.00 -25.36
C ALA A 299 1.47 15.35 -23.87
N TYR A 300 1.18 14.39 -22.99
CA TYR A 300 1.31 14.46 -21.54
C TYR A 300 2.49 13.61 -21.04
N HIS A 301 2.40 12.26 -21.15
CA HIS A 301 3.39 11.30 -20.62
C HIS A 301 4.68 11.29 -21.47
N ASN A 302 5.45 12.37 -21.37
CA ASN A 302 6.72 12.61 -22.06
C ASN A 302 7.76 13.20 -21.06
N SER A 303 8.97 13.55 -21.51
CA SER A 303 10.04 13.95 -20.58
C SER A 303 9.74 15.23 -19.79
N LEU A 304 8.78 16.05 -20.24
CA LEU A 304 8.31 17.22 -19.49
C LEU A 304 7.54 16.83 -18.23
N HIS A 305 6.67 15.82 -18.33
CA HIS A 305 5.90 15.31 -17.18
C HIS A 305 6.86 14.62 -16.20
N ALA A 306 7.71 13.73 -16.68
CA ALA A 306 8.77 13.11 -15.88
C ALA A 306 9.65 14.13 -15.15
N ALA A 307 9.95 15.28 -15.78
CA ALA A 307 10.69 16.36 -15.15
C ALA A 307 9.89 17.11 -14.06
N ASP A 308 8.58 17.29 -14.24
CA ASP A 308 7.68 17.89 -13.24
C ASP A 308 7.51 16.96 -12.03
N VAL A 309 7.27 15.66 -12.24
CA VAL A 309 7.18 14.66 -11.18
C VAL A 309 8.51 14.58 -10.42
N THR A 310 9.64 14.48 -11.12
CA THR A 310 10.98 14.46 -10.50
C THR A 310 11.25 15.69 -9.63
N GLN A 311 10.87 16.89 -10.09
CA GLN A 311 11.05 18.12 -9.31
C GLN A 311 10.05 18.23 -8.16
N SER A 312 8.81 17.76 -8.34
CA SER A 312 7.80 17.70 -7.31
C SER A 312 8.23 16.76 -6.18
N THR A 313 8.71 15.55 -6.50
CA THR A 313 9.33 14.62 -5.54
C THR A 313 10.55 15.26 -4.86
N HIS A 314 11.38 16.02 -5.60
CA HIS A 314 12.49 16.76 -5.00
C HIS A 314 12.03 17.80 -3.96
N VAL A 315 10.90 18.48 -4.16
CA VAL A 315 10.35 19.42 -3.17
C VAL A 315 9.77 18.67 -1.97
N LEU A 316 9.00 17.60 -2.19
CA LEU A 316 8.41 16.79 -1.11
C LEU A 316 9.46 16.07 -0.23
N LEU A 317 10.60 15.67 -0.82
CA LEU A 317 11.76 15.17 -0.06
C LEU A 317 12.46 16.24 0.82
N SER A 318 12.05 17.51 0.71
CA SER A 318 12.54 18.63 1.53
C SER A 318 11.49 19.16 2.52
N THR A 319 10.34 18.51 2.62
CA THR A 319 9.28 18.84 3.60
C THR A 319 9.83 18.77 5.03
N PRO A 320 9.72 19.83 5.86
CA PRO A 320 10.25 19.87 7.22
C PRO A 320 9.86 18.70 8.13
N ALA A 321 8.62 18.20 8.06
CA ALA A 321 8.18 17.01 8.80
C ALA A 321 8.94 15.72 8.44
N LEU A 322 9.67 15.72 7.32
CA LEU A 322 10.47 14.60 6.80
C LEU A 322 12.00 14.87 6.88
N ASP A 323 12.43 15.95 7.55
CA ASP A 323 13.85 16.29 7.70
C ASP A 323 14.66 15.17 8.36
N ALA A 324 15.80 14.85 7.77
CA ALA A 324 16.68 13.73 8.14
C ALA A 324 16.00 12.34 8.26
N VAL A 325 14.75 12.17 7.81
CA VAL A 325 14.06 10.87 7.86
C VAL A 325 14.67 9.90 6.87
N PHE A 326 14.84 10.29 5.60
CA PHE A 326 15.33 9.44 4.53
C PHE A 326 16.86 9.42 4.41
N THR A 327 17.41 8.26 4.07
CA THR A 327 18.83 8.12 3.72
C THR A 327 19.08 8.64 2.30
N ASP A 328 20.33 9.00 2.00
CA ASP A 328 20.75 9.39 0.64
C ASP A 328 20.36 8.34 -0.42
N LEU A 329 20.31 7.05 -0.06
CA LEU A 329 19.99 5.97 -0.99
C LEU A 329 18.49 5.92 -1.32
N GLU A 330 17.63 6.23 -0.34
CA GLU A 330 16.18 6.36 -0.53
C GLU A 330 15.85 7.64 -1.31
N ILE A 331 16.54 8.75 -1.02
CA ILE A 331 16.47 10.01 -1.80
C ILE A 331 16.87 9.76 -3.25
N LEU A 332 17.99 9.07 -3.49
CA LEU A 332 18.43 8.67 -4.84
C LEU A 332 17.40 7.76 -5.52
N ALA A 333 16.83 6.79 -4.80
CA ALA A 333 15.84 5.87 -5.33
C ALA A 333 14.54 6.59 -5.73
N ALA A 334 14.04 7.52 -4.92
CA ALA A 334 12.79 8.24 -5.19
C ALA A 334 12.92 9.18 -6.39
N LEU A 335 14.03 9.94 -6.46
CA LEU A 335 14.32 10.80 -7.62
C LEU A 335 14.54 9.99 -8.89
N PHE A 336 15.19 8.83 -8.80
CA PHE A 336 15.37 7.94 -9.94
C PHE A 336 14.04 7.31 -10.39
N ALA A 337 13.19 6.86 -9.46
CA ALA A 337 11.87 6.33 -9.74
C ALA A 337 11.01 7.36 -10.48
N ALA A 338 10.88 8.57 -9.93
CA ALA A 338 10.16 9.68 -10.56
C ALA A 338 10.69 10.02 -11.97
N ALA A 339 12.01 9.95 -12.20
CA ALA A 339 12.59 10.21 -13.51
C ALA A 339 12.32 9.11 -14.57
N ILE A 340 12.08 7.87 -14.14
CA ILE A 340 11.84 6.73 -15.06
C ILE A 340 10.39 6.27 -15.12
N HIS A 341 9.48 6.78 -14.27
CA HIS A 341 8.18 6.15 -14.02
C HIS A 341 7.30 5.95 -15.26
N ASP A 342 7.52 6.74 -16.32
CA ASP A 342 6.77 6.79 -17.58
C ASP A 342 7.63 6.55 -18.84
N VAL A 343 8.89 6.09 -18.69
CA VAL A 343 9.80 6.01 -19.85
C VAL A 343 9.27 5.04 -20.93
N ASP A 344 9.29 5.46 -22.19
CA ASP A 344 8.72 4.73 -23.33
C ASP A 344 7.18 4.61 -23.33
N HIS A 345 6.45 5.45 -22.57
CA HIS A 345 4.98 5.47 -22.59
C HIS A 345 4.41 5.70 -24.01
N PRO A 346 3.46 4.87 -24.49
CA PRO A 346 2.95 4.89 -25.87
C PRO A 346 1.82 5.91 -26.11
N GLY A 347 1.39 6.63 -25.07
CA GLY A 347 0.26 7.54 -25.11
C GLY A 347 -1.07 6.83 -25.32
N VAL A 348 -1.30 5.76 -24.56
CA VAL A 348 -2.54 4.99 -24.38
C VAL A 348 -2.50 4.28 -23.02
N SER A 349 -3.64 4.00 -22.41
CA SER A 349 -3.76 3.34 -21.10
C SER A 349 -3.44 1.83 -21.12
N ASN A 350 -3.17 1.26 -19.94
CA ASN A 350 -3.09 -0.20 -19.71
C ASN A 350 -4.31 -0.94 -20.33
N GLN A 351 -5.53 -0.46 -20.09
CA GLN A 351 -6.74 -1.10 -20.65
C GLN A 351 -6.77 -1.11 -22.18
N PHE A 352 -6.29 -0.06 -22.85
CA PHE A 352 -6.19 -0.07 -24.32
C PHE A 352 -5.16 -1.10 -24.80
N LEU A 353 -4.04 -1.27 -24.10
CA LEU A 353 -3.02 -2.27 -24.43
C LEU A 353 -3.54 -3.71 -24.29
N ILE A 354 -4.36 -3.96 -23.26
CA ILE A 354 -5.03 -5.25 -23.00
C ILE A 354 -6.09 -5.51 -24.07
N ASN A 355 -7.07 -4.60 -24.24
CA ASN A 355 -8.16 -4.71 -25.21
C ASN A 355 -7.68 -4.88 -26.66
N THR A 356 -6.43 -4.50 -26.96
CA THR A 356 -5.84 -4.60 -28.30
C THR A 356 -4.80 -5.71 -28.44
N ASN A 357 -4.66 -6.59 -27.43
CA ASN A 357 -3.76 -7.75 -27.41
C ASN A 357 -2.32 -7.35 -27.77
N SER A 358 -1.83 -6.24 -27.21
CA SER A 358 -0.50 -5.71 -27.53
C SER A 358 0.62 -6.62 -27.02
N GLU A 359 1.81 -6.54 -27.65
CA GLU A 359 2.99 -7.29 -27.19
C GLU A 359 3.36 -6.99 -25.73
N LEU A 360 3.11 -5.76 -25.25
CA LEU A 360 3.36 -5.40 -23.86
C LEU A 360 2.37 -6.08 -22.91
N ALA A 361 1.07 -6.06 -23.23
CA ALA A 361 0.03 -6.71 -22.42
C ALA A 361 0.29 -8.21 -22.29
N LEU A 362 0.60 -8.88 -23.41
CA LEU A 362 0.99 -10.29 -23.44
C LEU A 362 2.30 -10.58 -22.69
N MET A 363 3.27 -9.66 -22.70
CA MET A 363 4.54 -9.84 -21.99
C MET A 363 4.40 -9.67 -20.47
N TYR A 364 3.50 -8.81 -20.02
CA TYR A 364 3.28 -8.52 -18.60
C TYR A 364 2.03 -9.20 -18.01
N ASN A 365 1.28 -9.95 -18.81
CA ASN A 365 0.10 -10.72 -18.40
C ASN A 365 -0.97 -9.81 -17.79
N ASP A 366 -1.25 -8.70 -18.46
CA ASP A 366 -2.28 -7.70 -18.15
C ASP A 366 -2.18 -6.96 -16.79
N GLU A 367 -1.22 -7.34 -15.93
CA GLU A 367 -0.96 -6.73 -14.61
C GLU A 367 0.09 -5.61 -14.67
N SER A 368 -0.34 -4.36 -14.40
CA SER A 368 0.51 -3.15 -14.37
C SER A 368 1.49 -3.09 -15.56
N VAL A 369 0.92 -3.21 -16.77
CA VAL A 369 1.64 -3.47 -18.03
C VAL A 369 2.67 -2.38 -18.34
N LEU A 370 2.24 -1.12 -18.23
CA LEU A 370 3.07 0.05 -18.49
C LEU A 370 4.13 0.23 -17.40
N GLU A 371 3.77 0.10 -16.13
CA GLU A 371 4.65 0.35 -14.99
C GLU A 371 5.79 -0.68 -14.94
N ASN A 372 5.51 -1.93 -15.28
CA ASN A 372 6.52 -2.96 -15.50
C ASN A 372 7.44 -2.65 -16.70
N HIS A 373 6.89 -2.11 -17.80
CA HIS A 373 7.67 -1.68 -18.98
C HIS A 373 8.61 -0.53 -18.66
N HIS A 374 8.12 0.50 -17.97
CA HIS A 374 8.88 1.68 -17.53
C HIS A 374 10.08 1.27 -16.66
N LEU A 375 9.86 0.37 -15.70
CA LEU A 375 10.93 -0.26 -14.92
C LEU A 375 11.91 -1.05 -15.78
N ALA A 376 11.43 -1.87 -16.70
CA ALA A 376 12.27 -2.70 -17.56
C ALA A 376 13.18 -1.84 -18.44
N VAL A 377 12.64 -0.81 -19.09
CA VAL A 377 13.39 0.15 -19.92
C VAL A 377 14.37 0.96 -19.07
N GLY A 378 13.92 1.61 -17.99
CA GLY A 378 14.78 2.46 -17.15
C GLY A 378 16.00 1.71 -16.59
N PHE A 379 15.83 0.49 -16.10
CA PHE A 379 16.96 -0.35 -15.68
C PHE A 379 17.77 -0.94 -16.84
N LYS A 380 17.16 -1.16 -18.02
CA LYS A 380 17.88 -1.63 -19.20
C LYS A 380 18.86 -0.59 -19.72
N LEU A 381 18.50 0.69 -19.73
CA LEU A 381 19.35 1.79 -20.23
C LEU A 381 20.68 1.91 -19.46
N LEU A 382 20.74 1.51 -18.18
CA LEU A 382 21.99 1.43 -17.41
C LEU A 382 23.07 0.51 -18.03
N HIS A 383 22.67 -0.39 -18.94
CA HIS A 383 23.57 -1.32 -19.62
C HIS A 383 24.12 -0.80 -20.97
N GLU A 384 23.70 0.38 -21.42
CA GLU A 384 24.29 1.04 -22.59
C GLU A 384 25.67 1.63 -22.27
N ASP A 385 26.42 1.94 -23.33
CA ASP A 385 27.78 2.45 -23.23
C ASP A 385 27.83 3.74 -22.38
N ASN A 386 28.60 3.73 -21.28
CA ASN A 386 28.72 4.83 -20.31
C ASN A 386 27.41 5.25 -19.59
N CYS A 387 26.45 4.34 -19.41
CA CYS A 387 25.17 4.65 -18.76
C CYS A 387 24.98 4.15 -17.32
N ASP A 388 25.88 3.31 -16.76
CA ASP A 388 25.71 2.77 -15.40
C ASP A 388 26.03 3.83 -14.31
N ILE A 389 25.06 4.68 -14.00
CA ILE A 389 25.14 5.66 -12.90
C ILE A 389 25.24 5.01 -11.51
N PHE A 390 25.00 3.70 -11.40
CA PHE A 390 25.08 2.92 -10.17
C PHE A 390 26.34 2.04 -10.08
N GLN A 391 27.29 2.18 -11.02
CA GLN A 391 28.51 1.37 -11.09
C GLN A 391 29.36 1.37 -9.81
N ASN A 392 29.34 2.46 -9.05
CA ASN A 392 30.12 2.65 -7.82
C ASN A 392 29.36 2.30 -6.52
N LEU A 393 28.10 1.86 -6.63
CA LEU A 393 27.33 1.35 -5.49
C LEU A 393 27.74 -0.09 -5.15
N SER A 394 27.74 -0.44 -3.86
CA SER A 394 27.93 -1.84 -3.44
C SER A 394 26.77 -2.74 -3.90
N LYS A 395 26.98 -4.06 -4.00
CA LYS A 395 25.93 -5.02 -4.39
C LYS A 395 24.66 -4.84 -3.54
N ARG A 396 24.80 -4.71 -2.21
CA ARG A 396 23.70 -4.48 -1.27
C ARG A 396 22.96 -3.18 -1.58
N GLN A 397 23.66 -2.07 -1.82
CA GLN A 397 23.03 -0.79 -2.20
C GLN A 397 22.29 -0.89 -3.54
N ARG A 398 22.85 -1.56 -4.56
CA ARG A 398 22.16 -1.77 -5.84
C ARG A 398 20.89 -2.62 -5.69
N GLN A 399 20.94 -3.65 -4.83
CA GLN A 399 19.76 -4.48 -4.50
C GLN A 399 18.68 -3.66 -3.77
N SER A 400 19.04 -2.91 -2.72
CA SER A 400 18.12 -2.05 -1.98
C SER A 400 17.51 -0.95 -2.85
N LEU A 401 18.33 -0.24 -3.64
CA LEU A 401 17.85 0.77 -4.59
C LEU A 401 16.92 0.16 -5.62
N ARG A 402 17.27 -0.99 -6.21
CA ARG A 402 16.40 -1.66 -7.19
C ARG A 402 15.06 -2.05 -6.57
N LYS A 403 15.03 -2.56 -5.34
CA LYS A 403 13.77 -2.86 -4.65
C LYS A 403 12.94 -1.60 -4.42
N LEU A 404 13.52 -0.55 -3.83
CA LEU A 404 12.84 0.73 -3.58
C LEU A 404 12.23 1.30 -4.87
N VAL A 405 12.98 1.33 -5.96
CA VAL A 405 12.50 1.87 -7.26
C VAL A 405 11.36 1.02 -7.84
N ILE A 406 11.45 -0.31 -7.77
CA ILE A 406 10.35 -1.20 -8.22
C ILE A 406 9.09 -0.97 -7.35
N ASP A 407 9.24 -0.95 -6.03
CA ASP A 407 8.15 -0.72 -5.07
C ASP A 407 7.48 0.66 -5.28
N MET A 408 8.19 1.67 -5.82
CA MET A 408 7.66 3.01 -6.11
C MET A 408 7.02 3.14 -7.49
N VAL A 409 7.63 2.62 -8.57
CA VAL A 409 7.05 2.76 -9.92
C VAL A 409 5.83 1.85 -10.12
N LEU A 410 5.80 0.66 -9.51
CA LEU A 410 4.57 -0.15 -9.51
C LEU A 410 3.43 0.48 -8.70
N ALA A 411 3.71 1.52 -7.92
CA ALA A 411 2.72 2.28 -7.17
C ALA A 411 2.20 3.53 -7.93
N THR A 412 2.72 3.86 -9.12
CA THR A 412 2.09 4.87 -10.00
C THR A 412 0.96 4.28 -10.85
N ASP A 413 0.77 2.96 -10.85
CA ASP A 413 -0.42 2.32 -11.42
C ASP A 413 -1.67 2.85 -10.71
N MET A 414 -2.47 3.64 -11.44
CA MET A 414 -3.67 4.29 -10.93
C MET A 414 -4.72 3.31 -10.41
N SER A 415 -4.71 2.04 -10.84
CA SER A 415 -5.57 0.99 -10.30
C SER A 415 -5.26 0.69 -8.82
N LYS A 416 -4.05 1.02 -8.35
CA LYS A 416 -3.60 0.79 -6.97
C LYS A 416 -3.87 1.99 -6.04
N HIS A 417 -4.35 3.13 -6.57
CA HIS A 417 -4.54 4.38 -5.81
C HIS A 417 -5.27 4.18 -4.47
N MET A 418 -6.38 3.44 -4.46
CA MET A 418 -7.18 3.26 -3.23
C MET A 418 -6.45 2.46 -2.16
N SER A 419 -5.59 1.51 -2.55
CA SER A 419 -4.74 0.76 -1.60
C SER A 419 -3.65 1.66 -0.99
N LEU A 420 -3.06 2.55 -1.78
CA LEU A 420 -2.05 3.51 -1.33
C LEU A 420 -2.65 4.55 -0.38
N LEU A 421 -3.86 5.02 -0.68
CA LEU A 421 -4.61 5.95 0.15
C LEU A 421 -5.05 5.32 1.48
N ALA A 422 -5.53 4.07 1.47
CA ALA A 422 -5.86 3.33 2.70
C ALA A 422 -4.63 3.14 3.58
N ASP A 423 -3.52 2.68 2.99
CA ASP A 423 -2.22 2.60 3.64
C ASP A 423 -1.79 3.94 4.25
N LEU A 424 -1.92 5.05 3.50
CA LEU A 424 -1.52 6.38 3.97
C LEU A 424 -2.39 6.86 5.13
N LYS A 425 -3.71 6.59 5.11
CA LYS A 425 -4.64 6.93 6.21
C LYS A 425 -4.29 6.19 7.50
N THR A 426 -4.07 4.87 7.45
CA THR A 426 -3.62 4.10 8.62
C THR A 426 -2.27 4.59 9.15
N MET A 427 -1.39 5.07 8.28
CA MET A 427 -0.13 5.70 8.70
C MET A 427 -0.35 7.05 9.39
N VAL A 428 -1.27 7.89 8.92
CA VAL A 428 -1.65 9.16 9.58
C VAL A 428 -2.19 8.90 11.00
N GLU A 429 -3.08 7.92 11.15
CA GLU A 429 -3.67 7.53 12.45
C GLU A 429 -2.63 7.02 13.45
N THR A 430 -1.59 6.32 12.96
CA THR A 430 -0.56 5.70 13.79
C THR A 430 0.74 6.51 13.89
N LYS A 431 0.79 7.71 13.28
CA LYS A 431 2.03 8.49 13.13
C LYS A 431 2.64 8.85 14.47
N LYS A 432 3.96 8.69 14.56
CA LYS A 432 4.76 9.12 15.71
C LYS A 432 5.58 10.33 15.29
N VAL A 433 5.58 11.35 16.13
CA VAL A 433 6.25 12.63 15.87
C VAL A 433 7.22 12.93 17.01
N THR A 434 8.41 13.40 16.67
CA THR A 434 9.40 13.91 17.63
C THR A 434 8.94 15.21 18.29
N SER A 435 9.60 15.62 19.38
CA SER A 435 9.36 16.93 20.02
C SER A 435 9.64 18.14 19.12
N SER A 436 10.28 17.95 17.96
CA SER A 436 10.56 18.98 16.96
C SER A 436 9.62 18.96 15.75
N GLY A 437 8.59 18.10 15.73
CA GLY A 437 7.63 18.02 14.61
C GLY A 437 8.00 17.05 13.48
N VAL A 438 9.18 16.42 13.54
CA VAL A 438 9.65 15.46 12.53
C VAL A 438 9.05 14.07 12.76
N LEU A 439 8.60 13.41 11.70
CA LEU A 439 8.03 12.06 11.69
C LEU A 439 9.07 10.97 12.03
N LEU A 440 8.64 9.96 12.79
CA LEU A 440 9.45 8.79 13.14
C LEU A 440 9.02 7.58 12.32
N LEU A 441 9.84 7.21 11.33
CA LEU A 441 9.67 6.02 10.49
C LEU A 441 10.78 5.01 10.79
N ASP A 442 10.53 4.15 11.79
CA ASP A 442 11.51 3.22 12.36
C ASP A 442 11.77 1.98 11.48
N HIS A 443 10.84 1.63 10.58
CA HIS A 443 10.89 0.39 9.81
C HIS A 443 10.89 0.63 8.29
N TYR A 444 11.50 -0.29 7.54
CA TYR A 444 11.55 -0.23 6.07
C TYR A 444 10.17 -0.07 5.44
N THR A 445 9.17 -0.81 5.96
CA THR A 445 7.77 -0.80 5.53
C THR A 445 7.19 0.60 5.52
N ASP A 446 7.34 1.30 6.64
CA ASP A 446 6.76 2.61 6.88
C ASP A 446 7.44 3.64 5.95
N ARG A 447 8.75 3.49 5.73
CA ARG A 447 9.56 4.37 4.90
C ARG A 447 9.22 4.22 3.42
N ILE A 448 9.15 2.99 2.90
CA ILE A 448 8.75 2.77 1.50
C ILE A 448 7.28 3.17 1.28
N GLN A 449 6.43 3.03 2.30
CA GLN A 449 5.02 3.44 2.24
C GLN A 449 4.83 4.96 2.14
N VAL A 450 5.67 5.77 2.80
CA VAL A 450 5.73 7.23 2.54
C VAL A 450 6.32 7.52 1.17
N LEU A 451 7.42 6.85 0.78
CA LEU A 451 8.10 7.14 -0.49
C LEU A 451 7.24 6.84 -1.73
N ARG A 452 6.50 5.72 -1.75
CA ARG A 452 5.57 5.40 -2.84
C ARG A 452 4.41 6.39 -2.91
N ASN A 453 3.83 6.78 -1.76
CA ASN A 453 2.81 7.81 -1.72
C ASN A 453 3.37 9.19 -2.13
N MET A 454 4.63 9.50 -1.83
CA MET A 454 5.28 10.76 -2.24
C MET A 454 5.46 10.85 -3.75
N VAL A 455 5.86 9.76 -4.42
CA VAL A 455 5.95 9.72 -5.90
C VAL A 455 4.54 9.78 -6.50
N HIS A 456 3.56 9.07 -5.94
CA HIS A 456 2.16 9.13 -6.37
C HIS A 456 1.53 10.53 -6.22
N CYS A 457 1.81 11.23 -5.12
CA CYS A 457 1.40 12.64 -4.95
C CYS A 457 2.12 13.55 -5.94
N ALA A 458 3.40 13.32 -6.22
CA ALA A 458 4.17 14.10 -7.19
C ALA A 458 3.65 13.92 -8.63
N ASP A 459 3.18 12.73 -8.98
CA ASP A 459 2.49 12.44 -10.25
C ASP A 459 1.13 13.15 -10.31
N LEU A 460 0.29 12.92 -9.29
CA LEU A 460 -1.01 13.58 -9.07
C LEU A 460 -0.88 15.02 -8.55
N SER A 461 0.22 15.71 -8.85
CA SER A 461 0.50 17.08 -8.39
C SER A 461 -0.09 18.17 -9.27
N ASN A 462 -0.43 17.86 -10.53
CA ASN A 462 -0.79 18.87 -11.53
C ASN A 462 -1.91 19.83 -11.07
N PRO A 463 -2.99 19.37 -10.42
CA PRO A 463 -4.06 20.25 -9.92
C PRO A 463 -3.69 21.13 -8.73
N THR A 464 -2.53 20.88 -8.09
CA THR A 464 -2.03 21.69 -6.96
C THR A 464 -0.94 22.69 -7.38
N LYS A 465 -0.56 22.69 -8.66
CA LYS A 465 0.36 23.69 -9.24
C LYS A 465 -0.39 25.01 -9.50
N PRO A 466 0.30 26.16 -9.61
CA PRO A 466 -0.35 27.42 -9.97
C PRO A 466 -1.19 27.30 -11.26
N LEU A 467 -2.39 27.88 -11.30
CA LEU A 467 -3.40 27.67 -12.35
C LEU A 467 -2.86 27.74 -13.81
N ALA A 468 -1.90 28.62 -14.09
CA ALA A 468 -1.29 28.76 -15.42
C ALA A 468 -0.42 27.55 -15.84
N VAL A 469 0.11 26.80 -14.88
CA VAL A 469 0.83 25.52 -15.06
C VAL A 469 -0.20 24.41 -15.18
N TYR A 470 -1.15 24.30 -14.23
CA TYR A 470 -2.18 23.27 -14.23
C TYR A 470 -2.99 23.23 -15.53
N ARG A 471 -3.45 24.39 -16.04
CA ARG A 471 -4.21 24.44 -17.30
C ARG A 471 -3.45 23.88 -18.51
N GLN A 472 -2.14 24.10 -18.60
CA GLN A 472 -1.33 23.52 -19.67
C GLN A 472 -1.21 21.99 -19.53
N TRP A 473 -1.22 21.47 -18.31
CA TRP A 473 -1.29 20.04 -18.05
C TRP A 473 -2.65 19.44 -18.43
N THR A 474 -3.75 20.09 -18.06
CA THR A 474 -5.11 19.68 -18.47
C THR A 474 -5.26 19.67 -20.00
N GLU A 475 -4.76 20.70 -20.70
CA GLU A 475 -4.78 20.77 -22.16
C GLU A 475 -4.01 19.58 -22.80
N ARG A 476 -2.89 19.16 -22.19
CA ARG A 476 -2.06 18.03 -22.66
C ARG A 476 -2.66 16.67 -22.39
N ILE A 477 -3.18 16.40 -21.19
CA ILE A 477 -3.78 15.09 -20.88
C ILE A 477 -5.06 14.88 -21.70
N MET A 478 -5.86 15.94 -21.90
CA MET A 478 -7.03 15.86 -22.77
C MET A 478 -6.65 15.64 -24.24
N GLU A 479 -5.60 16.30 -24.75
CA GLU A 479 -5.07 15.99 -26.09
C GLU A 479 -4.65 14.53 -26.21
N GLU A 480 -4.05 13.94 -25.18
CA GLU A 480 -3.64 12.54 -25.18
C GLU A 480 -4.83 11.56 -25.17
N PHE A 481 -5.81 11.78 -24.29
CA PHE A 481 -7.05 11.00 -24.27
C PHE A 481 -7.78 11.08 -25.61
N PHE A 482 -7.85 12.24 -26.24
CA PHE A 482 -8.47 12.38 -27.56
C PHE A 482 -7.70 11.65 -28.67
N ARG A 483 -6.37 11.55 -28.56
CA ARG A 483 -5.55 10.73 -29.47
C ARG A 483 -5.71 9.24 -29.21
N GLN A 484 -5.99 8.80 -27.97
CA GLN A 484 -6.41 7.42 -27.70
C GLN A 484 -7.79 7.16 -28.33
N GLY A 485 -8.78 8.04 -28.13
CA GLY A 485 -10.12 7.87 -28.71
C GLY A 485 -10.14 7.88 -30.24
N ASP A 486 -9.25 8.66 -30.87
CA ASP A 486 -9.04 8.60 -32.32
C ASP A 486 -8.45 7.22 -32.73
N LYS A 487 -7.49 6.63 -31.99
CA LYS A 487 -6.97 5.26 -32.22
C LYS A 487 -8.03 4.16 -31.99
N GLU A 488 -8.88 4.31 -30.97
CA GLU A 488 -10.00 3.39 -30.68
C GLU A 488 -11.02 3.40 -31.83
N ARG A 489 -11.39 4.60 -32.30
CA ARG A 489 -12.29 4.79 -33.45
C ARG A 489 -11.71 4.23 -34.75
N GLU A 490 -10.41 4.38 -34.99
CA GLU A 490 -9.70 3.77 -36.14
C GLU A 490 -9.72 2.24 -36.12
N ARG A 491 -9.75 1.64 -34.92
CA ARG A 491 -9.79 0.18 -34.71
C ARG A 491 -11.21 -0.39 -34.65
N GLY A 492 -12.24 0.45 -34.69
CA GLY A 492 -13.64 0.03 -34.54
C GLY A 492 -14.00 -0.40 -33.12
N MET A 493 -13.24 0.05 -32.12
CA MET A 493 -13.52 -0.17 -30.70
C MET A 493 -14.55 0.84 -30.19
N GLU A 494 -15.21 0.52 -29.08
CA GLU A 494 -15.89 1.53 -28.29
C GLU A 494 -14.87 2.57 -27.79
N ILE A 495 -15.24 3.84 -27.82
CA ILE A 495 -14.35 4.93 -27.41
C ILE A 495 -14.43 5.06 -25.89
N SER A 496 -13.28 4.98 -25.24
CA SER A 496 -13.17 5.05 -23.78
C SER A 496 -13.79 6.34 -23.22
N PRO A 497 -14.35 6.31 -21.99
CA PRO A 497 -14.74 7.52 -21.29
C PRO A 497 -13.64 8.59 -21.33
N MET A 498 -14.01 9.87 -21.43
CA MET A 498 -13.12 11.02 -21.62
C MET A 498 -12.32 11.06 -22.93
N CYS A 499 -12.30 10.01 -23.75
CA CYS A 499 -11.47 9.94 -24.96
C CYS A 499 -12.16 10.49 -26.23
N ASP A 500 -13.47 10.80 -26.22
CA ASP A 500 -14.11 11.52 -27.33
C ASP A 500 -14.18 13.04 -27.09
N LYS A 501 -13.42 13.79 -27.89
CA LYS A 501 -13.43 15.27 -27.97
C LYS A 501 -14.77 15.91 -28.27
N HIS A 502 -15.76 15.14 -28.74
CA HIS A 502 -17.11 15.63 -29.03
C HIS A 502 -18.09 15.51 -27.85
N THR A 503 -17.75 14.71 -26.82
CA THR A 503 -18.64 14.46 -25.67
C THR A 503 -17.99 14.79 -24.32
N ALA A 504 -16.66 14.83 -24.24
CA ALA A 504 -15.93 15.14 -23.01
C ALA A 504 -16.23 16.55 -22.47
N SER A 505 -16.63 16.64 -21.21
CA SER A 505 -16.81 17.90 -20.48
C SER A 505 -15.60 18.13 -19.56
N VAL A 506 -14.55 18.73 -20.11
CA VAL A 506 -13.24 18.90 -19.45
C VAL A 506 -13.38 19.50 -18.05
N GLU A 507 -14.15 20.57 -17.89
CA GLU A 507 -14.27 21.30 -16.63
C GLU A 507 -14.93 20.46 -15.54
N LYS A 508 -16.00 19.72 -15.87
CA LYS A 508 -16.66 18.80 -14.94
C LYS A 508 -15.74 17.66 -14.52
N SER A 509 -14.97 17.13 -15.46
CA SER A 509 -14.07 16.01 -15.18
C SER A 509 -12.85 16.43 -14.37
N GLN A 510 -12.34 17.66 -14.52
CA GLN A 510 -11.32 18.20 -13.60
C GLN A 510 -11.88 18.40 -12.18
N VAL A 511 -13.12 18.90 -12.03
CA VAL A 511 -13.76 19.00 -10.71
C VAL A 511 -13.92 17.62 -10.08
N GLY A 512 -14.51 16.65 -10.78
CA GLY A 512 -14.69 15.29 -10.27
C GLY A 512 -13.37 14.58 -9.95
N PHE A 513 -12.35 14.74 -10.79
CA PHE A 513 -11.01 14.19 -10.52
C PHE A 513 -10.38 14.79 -9.26
N ILE A 514 -10.58 16.09 -9.01
CA ILE A 514 -10.13 16.70 -7.75
C ILE A 514 -10.94 16.15 -6.57
N ASP A 515 -12.27 16.22 -6.63
CA ASP A 515 -13.15 15.85 -5.51
C ASP A 515 -13.00 14.37 -5.08
N TYR A 516 -12.80 13.45 -6.04
CA TYR A 516 -12.79 12.01 -5.76
C TYR A 516 -11.40 11.36 -5.67
N ILE A 517 -10.35 11.96 -6.24
CA ILE A 517 -9.01 11.33 -6.34
C ILE A 517 -7.92 12.22 -5.73
N VAL A 518 -7.81 13.47 -6.21
CA VAL A 518 -6.65 14.31 -5.90
C VAL A 518 -6.78 14.97 -4.52
N HIS A 519 -7.96 15.50 -4.16
CA HIS A 519 -8.18 16.09 -2.84
C HIS A 519 -8.05 15.05 -1.71
N PRO A 520 -8.71 13.87 -1.74
CA PRO A 520 -8.56 12.88 -0.66
C PRO A 520 -7.11 12.42 -0.44
N LEU A 521 -6.33 12.32 -1.52
CA LEU A 521 -4.89 11.99 -1.45
C LEU A 521 -4.08 13.13 -0.83
N TRP A 522 -4.22 14.36 -1.34
CA TRP A 522 -3.46 15.51 -0.86
C TRP A 522 -3.86 15.96 0.54
N GLU A 523 -5.13 15.79 0.93
CA GLU A 523 -5.63 15.99 2.30
C GLU A 523 -4.94 15.00 3.25
N THR A 524 -4.94 13.71 2.92
CA THR A 524 -4.27 12.67 3.73
C THR A 524 -2.75 12.89 3.80
N TRP A 525 -2.12 13.30 2.70
CA TRP A 525 -0.70 13.71 2.69
C TRP A 525 -0.46 14.94 3.57
N GLY A 526 -1.31 15.95 3.45
CA GLY A 526 -1.25 17.17 4.25
C GLY A 526 -1.42 16.91 5.73
N ASP A 527 -2.32 16.00 6.12
CA ASP A 527 -2.45 15.50 7.48
C ASP A 527 -1.18 14.80 7.96
N LEU A 528 -0.51 13.99 7.12
CA LEU A 528 0.74 13.32 7.50
C LEU A 528 1.82 14.35 7.86
N VAL A 529 2.05 15.33 6.98
CA VAL A 529 3.15 16.33 7.07
C VAL A 529 2.73 17.70 7.62
N HIS A 530 1.56 17.82 8.24
CA HIS A 530 1.01 19.09 8.72
C HIS A 530 2.01 19.88 9.59
N PRO A 531 2.25 21.18 9.32
CA PRO A 531 1.46 22.07 8.47
C PRO A 531 1.99 22.24 7.04
N ASP A 532 3.02 21.48 6.63
CA ASP A 532 3.91 21.86 5.54
C ASP A 532 3.26 21.89 4.14
N ALA A 533 2.13 21.22 3.95
CA ALA A 533 1.41 21.14 2.67
C ALA A 533 0.23 22.12 2.54
N GLN A 534 -0.02 23.01 3.50
CA GLN A 534 -1.23 23.85 3.49
C GLN A 534 -1.35 24.72 2.23
N GLU A 535 -0.26 25.38 1.79
CA GLU A 535 -0.27 26.19 0.55
C GLU A 535 -0.60 25.36 -0.71
N ILE A 536 -0.33 24.05 -0.69
CA ILE A 536 -0.63 23.11 -1.77
C ILE A 536 -2.13 22.79 -1.80
N LEU A 537 -2.74 22.60 -0.61
CA LEU A 537 -4.19 22.39 -0.44
C LEU A 537 -4.99 23.66 -0.80
N ASP A 538 -4.58 24.82 -0.30
CA ASP A 538 -5.20 26.11 -0.62
C ASP A 538 -5.22 26.35 -2.15
N THR A 539 -4.11 26.02 -2.83
CA THR A 539 -4.00 26.12 -4.31
C THR A 539 -4.89 25.10 -5.04
N LEU A 540 -5.07 23.90 -4.46
CA LEU A 540 -5.94 22.86 -5.01
C LEU A 540 -7.41 23.28 -4.95
N GLU A 541 -7.86 23.85 -3.82
CA GLU A 541 -9.20 24.41 -3.64
C GLU A 541 -9.46 25.56 -4.63
N ASP A 542 -8.56 26.54 -4.72
CA ASP A 542 -8.64 27.67 -5.66
C ASP A 542 -8.76 27.19 -7.12
N ASN A 543 -7.95 26.20 -7.52
CA ASN A 543 -7.97 25.62 -8.86
C ASN A 543 -9.27 24.83 -9.14
N ARG A 544 -9.76 24.09 -8.15
CA ARG A 544 -11.01 23.32 -8.21
C ARG A 544 -12.22 24.23 -8.39
N ASP A 545 -12.29 25.31 -7.62
CA ASP A 545 -13.35 26.29 -7.72
C ASP A 545 -13.25 27.14 -9.00
N TRP A 546 -12.04 27.39 -9.51
CA TRP A 546 -11.87 27.96 -10.85
C TRP A 546 -12.49 27.08 -11.93
N TYR A 547 -12.18 25.78 -11.96
CA TYR A 547 -12.79 24.85 -12.91
C TYR A 547 -14.31 24.75 -12.73
N GLN A 548 -14.80 24.65 -11.49
CA GLN A 548 -16.23 24.67 -11.17
C GLN A 548 -16.95 25.92 -11.70
N SER A 549 -16.29 27.09 -11.65
CA SER A 549 -16.84 28.36 -12.14
C SER A 549 -16.86 28.48 -13.67
N THR A 550 -16.04 27.70 -14.38
CA THR A 550 -15.94 27.70 -15.85
C THR A 550 -16.87 26.70 -16.53
N ILE A 551 -17.47 25.76 -15.79
CA ILE A 551 -18.46 24.81 -16.32
C ILE A 551 -19.58 25.58 -17.05
N PRO A 552 -19.83 25.29 -18.35
CA PRO A 552 -20.88 25.97 -19.10
C PRO A 552 -22.26 25.77 -18.44
N GLN A 553 -22.96 26.87 -18.17
CA GLN A 553 -24.34 26.79 -17.68
C GLN A 553 -25.23 26.22 -18.80
N SER A 554 -25.77 25.02 -18.57
CA SER A 554 -26.84 24.46 -19.40
C SER A 554 -27.98 25.47 -19.49
N PRO A 555 -28.61 25.65 -20.68
CA PRO A 555 -29.84 26.42 -20.76
C PRO A 555 -30.87 25.81 -19.80
N SER A 556 -31.44 26.63 -18.92
CA SER A 556 -32.39 26.15 -17.91
C SER A 556 -33.53 25.36 -18.58
N PRO A 557 -33.87 24.15 -18.11
CA PRO A 557 -35.02 23.44 -18.63
C PRO A 557 -36.28 24.31 -18.51
N PRO A 558 -37.21 24.28 -19.48
CA PRO A 558 -38.54 24.82 -19.25
C PRO A 558 -39.14 24.11 -18.03
N PRO A 559 -39.99 24.77 -17.22
CA PRO A 559 -40.52 24.19 -15.98
C PRO A 559 -41.44 23.00 -16.30
N LEU A 560 -40.87 21.80 -16.25
CA LEU A 560 -41.55 20.52 -16.32
C LEU A 560 -41.89 20.04 -14.90
N LYS A 561 -43.00 19.32 -14.78
CA LYS A 561 -43.63 19.01 -13.48
C LYS A 561 -42.85 17.94 -12.71
N ASP A 562 -42.94 17.98 -11.39
CA ASP A 562 -42.10 17.30 -10.39
C ASP A 562 -42.17 15.76 -10.33
N LYS A 563 -42.34 15.05 -11.46
CA LYS A 563 -42.46 13.58 -11.51
C LYS A 563 -41.48 12.87 -12.42
N GLU A 564 -40.76 13.57 -13.29
CA GLU A 564 -39.77 12.96 -14.21
C GLU A 564 -38.30 13.23 -13.80
N LEU A 565 -38.07 14.06 -12.78
CA LEU A 565 -36.72 14.47 -12.37
C LEU A 565 -35.91 13.32 -11.74
N ASN A 566 -36.56 12.50 -10.90
CA ASN A 566 -35.88 11.43 -10.16
C ASN A 566 -35.40 10.29 -11.08
N ALA A 567 -36.11 9.98 -12.17
CA ALA A 567 -35.74 8.91 -13.09
C ALA A 567 -34.53 9.24 -13.99
N CYS A 568 -34.09 10.50 -14.01
CA CYS A 568 -32.96 10.97 -14.83
C CYS A 568 -31.63 11.00 -14.06
N MET A 569 -31.67 11.08 -12.73
CA MET A 569 -30.47 11.23 -11.91
C MET A 569 -29.72 9.90 -11.68
N ASP A 570 -30.45 8.79 -11.56
CA ASP A 570 -29.85 7.45 -11.33
C ASP A 570 -29.05 6.91 -12.54
N LYS A 571 -29.13 7.57 -13.71
CA LYS A 571 -28.51 7.10 -14.96
C LYS A 571 -27.18 7.78 -15.33
N PHE A 572 -26.64 8.61 -14.44
CA PHE A 572 -25.34 9.28 -14.60
C PHE A 572 -24.38 8.98 -13.44
N GLN A 573 -24.50 7.79 -12.85
CA GLN A 573 -23.51 7.27 -11.92
C GLN A 573 -22.33 6.70 -12.70
N PHE A 574 -21.12 7.13 -12.35
CA PHE A 574 -19.89 6.71 -13.01
C PHE A 574 -19.54 5.29 -12.56
N GLU A 575 -19.87 4.30 -13.37
CA GLU A 575 -19.54 2.90 -13.13
C GLU A 575 -18.05 2.67 -13.46
N LEU A 576 -17.21 2.81 -12.44
CA LEU A 576 -15.86 2.26 -12.48
C LEU A 576 -16.04 0.73 -12.48
N THR A 577 -15.62 0.05 -13.55
CA THR A 577 -15.74 -1.42 -13.68
C THR A 577 -14.81 -2.12 -12.69
N LEU A 578 -15.27 -2.22 -11.45
CA LEU A 578 -14.81 -3.17 -10.46
C LEU A 578 -15.58 -4.46 -10.72
N GLU A 579 -14.93 -5.44 -11.35
CA GLU A 579 -15.45 -6.80 -11.43
C GLU A 579 -15.42 -7.40 -10.02
N ASP A 580 -16.59 -7.50 -9.38
CA ASP A 580 -16.76 -8.22 -8.12
C ASP A 580 -17.89 -9.26 -8.28
N SER A 581 -17.47 -10.50 -8.48
CA SER A 581 -18.37 -11.66 -8.62
C SER A 581 -18.95 -12.03 -7.26
N SER A 582 -20.12 -11.48 -6.93
CA SER A 582 -20.91 -11.89 -5.77
C SER A 582 -22.38 -12.11 -6.12
N GLU A 583 -22.75 -13.39 -6.19
CA GLU A 583 -24.14 -13.85 -6.27
C GLU A 583 -24.88 -13.40 -5.00
N ARG A 584 -26.09 -12.84 -5.17
CA ARG A 584 -26.92 -12.34 -4.07
C ARG A 584 -28.20 -13.15 -3.94
N ASP A 585 -28.14 -14.19 -3.10
CA ASP A 585 -29.31 -14.84 -2.55
C ASP A 585 -30.09 -13.88 -1.64
N HIS A 586 -31.30 -13.52 -2.05
CA HIS A 586 -32.27 -12.84 -1.19
C HIS A 586 -33.33 -13.83 -0.71
N ALA A 587 -33.20 -14.28 0.54
CA ALA A 587 -34.24 -15.03 1.23
C ALA A 587 -35.41 -14.10 1.63
N GLU A 588 -36.62 -14.47 1.24
CA GLU A 588 -37.86 -13.86 1.74
C GLU A 588 -38.26 -14.45 3.11
N ASP A 589 -38.87 -13.64 3.98
CA ASP A 589 -40.03 -14.11 4.74
C ASP A 589 -41.05 -12.96 4.97
N SER A 590 -42.29 -13.41 5.13
CA SER A 590 -43.60 -12.77 5.08
C SER A 590 -43.92 -11.81 6.25
N ASP A 591 -44.99 -10.99 6.22
CA ASP A 591 -46.38 -11.45 6.38
C ASP A 591 -47.50 -10.35 6.25
N LYS A 592 -48.68 -10.77 5.74
CA LYS A 592 -50.07 -10.24 5.91
C LYS A 592 -50.60 -8.90 5.29
N ALA A 593 -51.52 -9.09 4.32
CA ALA A 593 -52.93 -8.60 4.26
C ALA A 593 -53.23 -7.07 4.05
N THR A 594 -54.25 -6.58 3.30
CA THR A 594 -55.52 -7.16 2.77
C THR A 594 -56.20 -6.28 1.67
N GLU A 595 -57.14 -6.87 0.90
CA GLU A 595 -58.34 -6.26 0.23
C GLU A 595 -58.28 -5.41 -1.09
N ASN A 596 -58.55 -6.09 -2.23
CA ASN A 596 -59.61 -5.86 -3.25
C ASN A 596 -60.05 -4.46 -3.75
N HIS A 597 -59.84 -4.17 -5.06
CA HIS A 597 -60.87 -3.99 -6.15
C HIS A 597 -60.25 -3.30 -7.41
N VAL A 598 -60.07 -3.97 -8.57
CA VAL A 598 -61.01 -4.22 -9.69
C VAL A 598 -61.19 -3.07 -10.73
N ALA A 599 -60.41 -3.18 -11.83
CA ALA A 599 -60.81 -3.23 -13.27
C ALA A 599 -60.64 -2.03 -14.27
N GLN A 600 -60.30 -2.45 -15.51
CA GLN A 600 -60.31 -1.76 -16.84
C GLN A 600 -59.25 -0.65 -17.09
N ASP A 601 -58.64 -0.44 -18.26
CA ASP A 601 -58.47 -1.15 -19.57
C ASP A 601 -57.43 -0.33 -20.41
N SER A 602 -56.64 -0.81 -21.39
CA SER A 602 -56.32 -2.15 -21.93
C SER A 602 -55.11 -2.07 -22.91
N SER A 603 -54.65 -3.21 -23.47
CA SER A 603 -53.99 -3.44 -24.79
C SER A 603 -52.53 -3.99 -24.88
N GLN A 604 -52.45 -5.16 -25.56
CA GLN A 604 -51.36 -5.75 -26.37
C GLN A 604 -50.02 -6.18 -25.75
N GLY A 605 -49.75 -7.49 -25.82
CA GLY A 605 -48.41 -8.07 -25.63
C GLY A 605 -48.38 -9.50 -25.05
N GLU A 606 -48.96 -10.49 -25.74
CA GLU A 606 -48.70 -11.92 -25.44
C GLU A 606 -47.53 -12.39 -26.33
N ASP A 607 -46.62 -13.21 -25.77
CA ASP A 607 -45.59 -14.10 -26.39
C ASP A 607 -44.18 -14.02 -25.75
N GLU A 608 -44.04 -14.24 -24.42
CA GLU A 608 -42.78 -14.71 -23.78
C GLU A 608 -43.05 -15.52 -22.49
N GLU A 609 -43.57 -16.74 -22.62
CA GLU A 609 -43.57 -17.76 -21.52
C GLU A 609 -43.04 -19.13 -21.97
N GLY A 610 -42.53 -19.27 -23.19
CA GLY A 610 -42.05 -20.54 -23.76
C GLY A 610 -40.54 -20.68 -23.89
N LYS A 611 -39.74 -19.99 -23.06
CA LYS A 611 -38.28 -19.88 -23.22
C LYS A 611 -37.42 -20.07 -21.97
N LYS A 612 -38.03 -20.38 -20.82
CA LYS A 612 -37.32 -20.61 -19.54
C LYS A 612 -37.37 -22.06 -19.05
N GLU A 613 -38.03 -22.94 -19.79
CA GLU A 613 -38.02 -24.39 -19.53
C GLU A 613 -36.96 -25.10 -20.39
N GLU A 614 -36.66 -24.62 -21.61
CA GLU A 614 -35.62 -25.22 -22.49
C GLU A 614 -34.18 -24.96 -22.00
N GLU A 615 -33.88 -23.79 -21.41
CA GLU A 615 -32.53 -23.48 -20.88
C GLU A 615 -32.18 -24.23 -19.58
N MET A 616 -33.16 -24.87 -18.92
CA MET A 616 -32.94 -25.59 -17.65
C MET A 616 -32.63 -27.07 -17.87
N GLU A 617 -33.26 -27.71 -18.86
CA GLU A 617 -32.93 -29.09 -19.27
C GLU A 617 -31.53 -29.16 -19.93
N GLU A 618 -31.15 -28.19 -20.79
CA GLU A 618 -29.82 -28.17 -21.42
C GLU A 618 -28.65 -27.98 -20.41
N THR A 619 -28.90 -27.47 -19.20
CA THR A 619 -27.86 -27.36 -18.15
C THR A 619 -27.75 -28.56 -17.22
N GLU A 620 -28.81 -29.36 -17.04
CA GLU A 620 -28.72 -30.59 -16.24
C GLU A 620 -28.03 -31.71 -17.06
N ASP A 621 -28.34 -31.84 -18.35
CA ASP A 621 -27.70 -32.83 -19.25
C ASP A 621 -26.16 -32.66 -19.36
N ILE A 622 -25.65 -31.42 -19.30
CA ILE A 622 -24.19 -31.15 -19.38
C ILE A 622 -23.46 -31.55 -18.09
N ILE A 623 -24.12 -31.46 -16.93
CA ILE A 623 -23.51 -31.80 -15.63
C ILE A 623 -23.44 -33.33 -15.48
N GLU A 624 -24.45 -34.08 -15.95
CA GLU A 624 -24.38 -35.55 -15.98
C GLU A 624 -23.29 -36.07 -16.93
N GLU A 625 -23.08 -35.46 -18.11
CA GLU A 625 -21.98 -35.84 -19.02
C GLU A 625 -20.57 -35.53 -18.43
N GLU A 626 -20.40 -34.45 -17.65
CA GLU A 626 -19.11 -34.16 -16.99
C GLU A 626 -18.83 -35.07 -15.77
N GLU A 627 -19.85 -35.50 -15.01
CA GLU A 627 -19.66 -36.48 -13.92
C GLU A 627 -19.32 -37.89 -14.45
N GLU A 628 -19.99 -38.39 -15.51
CA GLU A 628 -19.64 -39.69 -16.12
C GLU A 628 -18.22 -39.69 -16.70
N ALA A 629 -17.78 -38.60 -17.34
CA ALA A 629 -16.42 -38.48 -17.87
C ALA A 629 -15.34 -38.49 -16.77
N MET A 630 -15.64 -37.90 -15.60
CA MET A 630 -14.72 -37.89 -14.46
C MET A 630 -14.63 -39.26 -13.77
N GLU A 631 -15.71 -40.04 -13.72
CA GLU A 631 -15.67 -41.43 -13.23
C GLU A 631 -14.87 -42.35 -14.17
N GLU A 632 -14.97 -42.19 -15.51
CA GLU A 632 -14.15 -42.96 -16.46
C GLU A 632 -12.64 -42.65 -16.36
N GLU A 633 -12.24 -41.40 -16.10
CA GLU A 633 -10.82 -41.07 -15.84
C GLU A 633 -10.32 -41.69 -14.52
N GLU A 634 -11.14 -41.71 -13.47
CA GLU A 634 -10.75 -42.28 -12.16
C GLU A 634 -10.70 -43.83 -12.17
N GLU A 635 -11.42 -44.53 -13.05
CA GLU A 635 -11.21 -45.96 -13.31
C GLU A 635 -9.94 -46.22 -14.13
N GLN A 636 -9.66 -45.40 -15.15
CA GLN A 636 -8.44 -45.54 -15.97
C GLN A 636 -7.15 -45.28 -15.16
N GLU A 637 -7.14 -44.32 -14.23
CA GLU A 637 -6.00 -44.15 -13.32
C GLU A 637 -5.82 -45.35 -12.38
N LYS A 638 -6.91 -45.98 -11.91
CA LYS A 638 -6.82 -47.18 -11.05
C LYS A 638 -6.26 -48.39 -11.80
N GLU A 639 -6.72 -48.69 -13.02
CA GLU A 639 -6.12 -49.75 -13.85
C GLU A 639 -4.64 -49.47 -14.13
N HIS A 640 -4.29 -48.22 -14.44
CA HIS A 640 -2.90 -47.85 -14.69
C HIS A 640 -2.02 -47.95 -13.43
N LEU A 641 -2.60 -47.82 -12.23
CA LEU A 641 -1.89 -48.02 -10.96
C LEU A 641 -1.68 -49.51 -10.66
N GLU A 642 -2.70 -50.36 -10.84
CA GLU A 642 -2.58 -51.82 -10.63
C GLU A 642 -1.56 -52.45 -11.59
N LEU A 643 -1.58 -52.07 -12.87
CA LEU A 643 -0.59 -52.49 -13.87
C LEU A 643 0.85 -52.05 -13.53
N ARG A 644 1.01 -51.02 -12.70
CA ARG A 644 2.32 -50.54 -12.22
C ARG A 644 2.83 -51.39 -11.06
N VAL A 645 1.95 -51.73 -10.12
CA VAL A 645 2.25 -52.56 -8.94
C VAL A 645 2.65 -53.99 -9.34
N ASP A 646 1.95 -54.60 -10.30
CA ASP A 646 2.31 -55.95 -10.78
C ASP A 646 3.64 -55.97 -11.55
N LYS A 647 4.03 -54.86 -12.17
CA LYS A 647 5.29 -54.72 -12.90
C LYS A 647 6.50 -54.63 -11.98
N GLU A 648 6.38 -53.94 -10.85
CA GLU A 648 7.41 -53.92 -9.80
C GLU A 648 7.53 -55.29 -9.11
N ARG A 649 6.40 -56.00 -8.93
CA ARG A 649 6.37 -57.34 -8.32
C ARG A 649 7.05 -58.43 -9.16
N LEU A 650 7.22 -58.20 -10.46
CA LEU A 650 7.93 -59.09 -11.39
C LEU A 650 9.42 -58.78 -11.55
N SER A 651 9.91 -57.64 -11.06
CA SER A 651 11.35 -57.29 -11.14
C SER A 651 12.22 -57.86 -10.01
N ASP A 652 11.64 -58.34 -8.92
CA ASP A 652 12.38 -58.75 -7.71
C ASP A 652 12.73 -60.25 -7.68
N THR A 653 13.11 -60.81 -8.82
CA THR A 653 13.79 -62.12 -8.90
C THR A 653 14.94 -62.09 -9.89
N SER A 654 16.18 -62.02 -9.38
CA SER A 654 17.40 -62.26 -10.16
C SER A 654 18.24 -63.37 -9.50
N PRO A 655 18.93 -64.23 -10.27
CA PRO A 655 19.52 -65.46 -9.72
C PRO A 655 20.89 -65.23 -9.09
N VAL A 656 21.25 -66.14 -8.19
CA VAL A 656 22.61 -66.26 -7.64
C VAL A 656 23.48 -67.04 -8.63
N GLU A 657 24.58 -66.45 -9.08
CA GLU A 657 25.75 -67.19 -9.58
C GLU A 657 27.02 -66.71 -8.87
N GLU A 658 27.75 -67.66 -8.30
CA GLU A 658 29.10 -67.51 -7.78
C GLU A 658 30.07 -67.41 -8.97
N GLU A 659 31.23 -66.75 -8.83
CA GLU A 659 32.49 -67.27 -9.37
C GLU A 659 33.71 -66.70 -8.61
N ASP A 660 34.82 -67.42 -8.77
CA ASP A 660 36.00 -67.43 -7.91
C ASP A 660 37.11 -66.47 -8.41
N SER A 661 38.16 -66.37 -7.61
CA SER A 661 39.45 -65.75 -7.86
C SER A 661 40.08 -65.99 -9.25
N SER A 662 40.82 -65.00 -9.76
CA SER A 662 42.30 -65.05 -9.82
C SER A 662 42.95 -64.06 -10.82
N SER A 663 43.98 -63.35 -10.33
CA SER A 663 45.25 -63.00 -11.01
C SER A 663 45.32 -62.24 -12.37
N GLN A 664 46.14 -61.17 -12.36
CA GLN A 664 47.21 -60.86 -13.35
C GLN A 664 46.80 -60.43 -14.79
N ALA A 665 47.53 -59.57 -15.52
CA ALA A 665 48.69 -58.72 -15.21
C ALA A 665 48.87 -57.63 -16.30
N GLU A 666 49.67 -56.60 -15.96
CA GLU A 666 50.61 -55.82 -16.79
C GLU A 666 50.22 -55.19 -18.16
N ASP A 667 50.55 -53.90 -18.25
CA ASP A 667 51.10 -53.13 -19.39
C ASP A 667 50.40 -53.12 -20.78
N THR A 668 49.87 -51.95 -21.15
CA THR A 668 50.70 -50.91 -21.80
C THR A 668 50.06 -49.52 -21.75
#